data_AF-A0AAN8WPF5-F1
#
_entry.id   AF-A0AAN8WPF5-F1
#
_cell.length_a   1.000
_cell.length_b   1.000
_cell.length_c   1.000
_cell.angle_alpha   90.00
_cell.angle_beta   90.00
_cell.angle_gamma   90.00
#
_symmetry.space_group_name_H-M   'P 1'
#
loop_
_entity.id
_entity.type
_entity.pdbx_description
1 polymer ?
#
loop_
_entity_poly.entity_id
_entity_poly.type
_entity_poly.pdbx_seq_one_letter_code
_entity_poly.pdbx_strand_id
1 'polypeptide(L)'
;MIYSDWEAIFVLTYVLLCGSLRATTTRDKTAHSYSMGITGWSSFYGMRIEGVMGVCPTENEERQTSDQDISNDQNNNNNMTRQYHVPFQHSTEKTKERREGHFESHRRKESTEVNSNCTAKLKFKQLYTLPEGYPIDHPILPGEGITLTVVNQRKGNLILHKVFPLSYYWAYWCDLQWYMKRIASGRIVLLTVCVSGSNGLRNTVKQLTEMGSIFAQHLTPSARWTWIFVKGGRTISETAVIEGASDTYVHTVLPVNNLPSLEQLTTNKHDQERWHYCETEDGLGDLCDEDSPASIPFTPSSYKNTSFNMLKYTPVIITAGRRHQYLYYTLTTLFAAAGVIPENFLVILGDAPKATTELLNILGIKYAVLEIHGQGNAKLFRYYRGVYNMIAERFPTAPTVIILDEDVEVSPDFFFYMQQTLWLLKEDPSIYCISGFGRPPDLAHNYTKLYRGVSQVSWGYAVTLDFIREALPIWLNYPEDKGGLYDYWLYEHVAHGRECVFPEFSRSRHYGLGVNTVDYLQEKFFLLNPLVPNAGIELNQVERLMLSSWHQDLTSSILNAKVLSGNPCSLTFLPKAARPTTFVFYVSMKKTIKNTPDISDYYLVAHCLGAWGLSPQWLHDGVATFTTSVNVTIHVVGVPYSSFAQLRHSKATAWTAENVSDVENKKIQDGLKARNTVLWTNMNLTSHNLMNKLLIPS
;
A
#
# COMPACT_ATOMS: atom_id res chain seq x y z
N MET A 1 8.13 -22.79 16.11
CA MET A 1 7.71 -22.55 17.52
C MET A 1 8.71 -21.71 18.33
N ILE A 2 9.52 -20.85 17.69
CA ILE A 2 10.43 -19.86 18.34
C ILE A 2 10.31 -18.52 17.59
N TYR A 3 9.06 -18.10 17.37
CA TYR A 3 8.72 -16.71 17.05
C TYR A 3 7.84 -16.10 18.16
N SER A 4 7.39 -16.91 19.13
CA SER A 4 6.66 -16.47 20.33
C SER A 4 7.55 -15.87 21.41
N ASP A 5 8.84 -16.24 21.46
CA ASP A 5 9.69 -15.91 22.61
C ASP A 5 10.36 -14.54 22.50
N TRP A 6 10.33 -13.91 21.33
CA TRP A 6 10.79 -12.52 21.14
C TRP A 6 9.72 -11.49 21.48
N GLU A 7 8.43 -11.84 21.37
CA GLU A 7 7.36 -11.04 21.98
C GLU A 7 7.39 -11.13 23.51
N ALA A 8 7.79 -12.28 24.06
CA ALA A 8 7.83 -12.48 25.51
C ALA A 8 8.83 -11.55 26.22
N ILE A 9 9.96 -11.18 25.60
CA ILE A 9 10.93 -10.26 26.22
C ILE A 9 10.41 -8.81 26.23
N PHE A 10 9.62 -8.40 25.23
CA PHE A 10 8.95 -7.10 25.23
C PHE A 10 7.73 -7.07 26.18
N VAL A 11 7.00 -8.19 26.31
CA VAL A 11 5.81 -8.30 27.18
C VAL A 11 6.18 -8.47 28.66
N LEU A 12 7.29 -9.14 29.00
CA LEU A 12 7.66 -9.36 30.42
C LEU A 12 8.05 -8.09 31.18
N THR A 13 8.41 -7.01 30.48
CA THR A 13 8.68 -5.71 31.14
C THR A 13 7.38 -4.95 31.42
N TYR A 14 6.30 -5.21 30.67
CA TYR A 14 5.01 -4.53 30.80
C TYR A 14 4.05 -5.20 31.81
N VAL A 15 4.13 -6.52 32.00
CA VAL A 15 3.20 -7.28 32.86
C VAL A 15 3.48 -7.14 34.36
N LEU A 16 4.64 -6.61 34.77
CA LEU A 16 4.97 -6.40 36.19
C LEU A 16 4.34 -5.14 36.83
N LEU A 17 3.56 -4.33 36.09
CA LEU A 17 3.03 -3.05 36.60
C LEU A 17 1.50 -2.90 36.64
N CYS A 18 0.68 -3.84 36.14
CA CYS A 18 -0.78 -3.76 36.27
C CYS A 18 -1.40 -5.10 36.69
N GLY A 19 -1.69 -5.21 37.99
CA GLY A 19 -2.41 -6.32 38.58
C GLY A 19 -3.93 -6.25 38.36
N SER A 20 -4.48 -7.41 38.01
CA SER A 20 -5.83 -7.94 38.28
C SER A 20 -7.07 -7.11 37.96
N LEU A 21 -7.92 -7.63 37.07
CA LEU A 21 -9.39 -7.62 37.22
C LEU A 21 -10.01 -8.80 36.46
N ARG A 22 -10.71 -9.67 37.20
CA ARG A 22 -11.46 -10.83 36.71
C ARG A 22 -12.79 -10.37 36.09
N ALA A 23 -13.15 -10.90 34.93
CA ALA A 23 -14.49 -10.76 34.35
C ALA A 23 -15.29 -12.07 34.53
N THR A 24 -16.45 -11.96 35.19
CA THR A 24 -17.45 -13.02 35.33
C THR A 24 -18.41 -13.02 34.16
N THR A 25 -18.67 -14.21 33.60
CA THR A 25 -19.61 -14.50 32.52
C THR A 25 -21.04 -14.68 33.02
N THR A 26 -22.03 -14.13 32.32
CA THR A 26 -23.40 -14.68 32.29
C THR A 26 -23.96 -14.64 30.87
N ARG A 27 -24.50 -15.80 30.47
CA ARG A 27 -25.32 -16.04 29.27
C ARG A 27 -26.70 -15.46 29.48
N ASP A 28 -27.34 -14.96 28.42
CA ASP A 28 -28.71 -15.37 28.15
C ASP A 28 -29.11 -15.30 26.67
N LYS A 29 -29.98 -16.25 26.30
CA LYS A 29 -30.51 -16.50 24.96
C LYS A 29 -31.84 -15.77 24.78
N THR A 30 -32.13 -15.27 23.60
CA THR A 30 -33.43 -15.40 22.91
C THR A 30 -33.35 -14.85 21.48
N ALA A 31 -34.00 -15.55 20.56
CA ALA A 31 -34.01 -15.30 19.12
C ALA A 31 -35.36 -14.71 18.68
N HIS A 32 -35.37 -13.76 17.74
CA HIS A 32 -36.42 -13.55 16.72
C HIS A 32 -35.94 -12.62 15.58
N SER A 33 -36.65 -12.67 14.46
CA SER A 33 -36.18 -12.61 13.06
C SER A 33 -36.20 -11.24 12.34
N TYR A 34 -35.15 -11.01 11.54
CA TYR A 34 -35.00 -10.28 10.25
C TYR A 34 -35.63 -8.90 9.97
N SER A 35 -34.75 -7.89 9.85
CA SER A 35 -34.66 -7.01 8.67
C SER A 35 -33.16 -6.72 8.38
N MET A 36 -32.71 -6.92 7.14
CA MET A 36 -31.30 -6.72 6.75
C MET A 36 -31.02 -5.24 6.50
N GLY A 37 -30.69 -4.51 7.57
CA GLY A 37 -29.89 -3.30 7.52
C GLY A 37 -28.43 -3.66 7.80
N ILE A 38 -27.48 -3.05 7.09
CA ILE A 38 -26.05 -3.18 7.38
C ILE A 38 -25.78 -2.49 8.73
N THR A 39 -26.01 -3.19 9.83
CA THR A 39 -25.61 -2.79 11.18
C THR A 39 -24.78 -3.92 11.77
N GLY A 40 -23.49 -3.89 11.46
CA GLY A 40 -22.50 -4.82 11.97
C GLY A 40 -21.13 -4.15 12.00
N TRP A 41 -21.05 -2.98 12.64
CA TRP A 41 -19.79 -2.33 13.00
C TRP A 41 -19.74 -2.27 14.52
N SER A 42 -18.61 -2.62 15.12
CA SER A 42 -18.36 -2.49 16.56
C SER A 42 -18.64 -1.04 17.00
N SER A 43 -19.79 -0.82 17.63
CA SER A 43 -20.44 0.48 17.81
C SER A 43 -19.80 1.40 18.86
N PHE A 44 -18.55 1.15 19.26
CA PHE A 44 -17.89 1.89 20.34
C PHE A 44 -16.73 2.80 19.86
N TYR A 45 -16.21 2.60 18.64
CA TYR A 45 -15.09 3.38 18.10
C TYR A 45 -15.30 3.63 16.59
N GLY A 46 -15.26 4.89 16.13
CA GLY A 46 -15.27 5.24 14.71
C GLY A 46 -16.38 6.19 14.23
N MET A 47 -16.58 6.26 12.91
CA MET A 47 -17.59 7.09 12.26
C MET A 47 -18.87 6.29 12.00
N ARG A 48 -20.04 6.85 12.36
CA ARG A 48 -21.35 6.30 11.99
C ARG A 48 -22.07 7.27 11.05
N ILE A 49 -22.27 6.85 9.79
CA ILE A 49 -23.12 7.57 8.84
C ILE A 49 -24.58 7.23 9.17
N GLU A 50 -25.36 8.25 9.52
CA GLU A 50 -26.77 8.11 9.94
C GLU A 50 -27.75 8.18 8.77
N GLY A 51 -27.27 8.59 7.59
CA GLY A 51 -28.02 8.54 6.34
C GLY A 51 -27.48 9.53 5.30
N VAL A 52 -27.65 9.16 4.03
CA VAL A 52 -27.57 10.09 2.90
C VAL A 52 -28.92 10.09 2.19
N MET A 53 -29.61 11.24 2.19
CA MET A 53 -30.86 11.41 1.46
C MET A 53 -30.66 12.41 0.33
N GLY A 54 -30.76 11.94 -0.91
CA GLY A 54 -30.80 12.78 -2.10
C GLY A 54 -32.21 13.34 -2.28
N VAL A 55 -32.33 14.66 -2.42
CA VAL A 55 -33.56 15.33 -2.83
C VAL A 55 -33.25 16.06 -4.13
N CYS A 56 -33.94 15.67 -5.20
CA CYS A 56 -33.95 16.40 -6.46
C CYS A 56 -35.36 16.98 -6.64
N PRO A 57 -35.52 18.29 -6.86
CA PRO A 57 -36.81 18.84 -7.24
C PRO A 57 -37.22 18.21 -8.57
N THR A 58 -38.34 17.50 -8.60
CA THR A 58 -39.03 17.18 -9.86
C THR A 58 -39.75 18.44 -10.33
N GLU A 59 -39.72 18.74 -11.63
CA GLU A 59 -40.32 19.93 -12.27
C GLU A 59 -41.85 20.14 -12.04
N ASN A 60 -42.50 19.38 -11.15
CA ASN A 60 -43.94 19.44 -10.91
C ASN A 60 -44.39 19.87 -9.50
N GLU A 61 -43.49 20.27 -8.58
CA GLU A 61 -43.90 20.63 -7.20
C GLU A 61 -43.99 22.14 -6.90
N GLU A 62 -43.98 23.03 -7.91
CA GLU A 62 -44.21 24.48 -7.71
C GLU A 62 -45.61 24.98 -8.09
N ARG A 63 -46.60 24.09 -8.25
CA ARG A 63 -48.02 24.48 -8.35
C ARG A 63 -48.89 23.69 -7.39
N GLN A 64 -48.80 23.96 -6.10
CA GLN A 64 -49.90 23.82 -5.14
C GLN A 64 -49.41 24.15 -3.73
N THR A 65 -49.25 25.43 -3.38
CA THR A 65 -49.40 25.92 -1.99
C THR A 65 -49.37 27.45 -1.97
N SER A 66 -50.48 28.08 -2.30
CA SER A 66 -50.88 29.35 -1.69
C SER A 66 -52.38 29.49 -1.89
N ASP A 67 -53.15 29.02 -0.91
CA ASP A 67 -54.48 29.54 -0.55
C ASP A 67 -55.13 28.57 0.44
N GLN A 68 -54.69 28.61 1.71
CA GLN A 68 -55.57 28.34 2.85
C GLN A 68 -55.11 29.17 4.06
N ASP A 69 -56.12 29.78 4.69
CA ASP A 69 -56.15 30.38 6.03
C ASP A 69 -55.62 31.81 6.22
N ILE A 70 -56.52 32.80 6.06
CA ILE A 70 -56.94 33.67 7.18
C ILE A 70 -58.45 33.88 7.11
N SER A 71 -59.14 33.51 8.18
CA SER A 71 -60.56 33.67 8.41
C SER A 71 -60.91 35.02 9.07
N ASN A 72 -62.15 35.42 8.78
CA ASN A 72 -63.08 36.25 9.56
C ASN A 72 -63.09 37.79 9.44
N ASP A 73 -64.34 38.21 9.20
CA ASP A 73 -65.02 39.46 9.55
C ASP A 73 -64.69 40.73 8.76
N GLN A 74 -65.57 41.08 7.81
CA GLN A 74 -66.70 42.00 8.07
C GLN A 74 -67.51 42.30 6.79
N ASN A 75 -68.83 42.14 6.92
CA ASN A 75 -69.84 42.75 6.06
C ASN A 75 -69.83 44.28 6.26
N ASN A 76 -69.71 45.06 5.18
CA ASN A 76 -70.64 46.15 4.86
C ASN A 76 -70.27 46.93 3.58
N ASN A 77 -71.22 46.92 2.64
CA ASN A 77 -71.72 48.03 1.84
C ASN A 77 -70.80 49.12 1.21
N ASN A 78 -71.04 49.26 -0.10
CA ASN A 78 -71.31 50.48 -0.86
C ASN A 78 -70.17 51.31 -1.50
N ASN A 79 -70.26 51.29 -2.84
CA ASN A 79 -70.36 52.42 -3.77
C ASN A 79 -69.11 53.24 -4.20
N MET A 80 -69.04 53.32 -5.54
CA MET A 80 -68.87 54.52 -6.38
C MET A 80 -67.47 54.99 -6.81
N THR A 81 -67.18 54.64 -8.07
CA THR A 81 -66.88 55.50 -9.24
C THR A 81 -65.69 56.47 -9.30
N ARG A 82 -65.04 56.39 -10.49
CA ARG A 82 -64.53 57.48 -11.36
C ARG A 82 -63.19 58.12 -10.96
N GLN A 83 -62.30 58.57 -11.84
CA GLN A 83 -62.09 58.49 -13.30
C GLN A 83 -60.77 59.25 -13.61
N TYR A 84 -60.09 58.88 -14.70
CA TYR A 84 -59.23 59.68 -15.60
C TYR A 84 -58.01 60.48 -15.08
N HIS A 85 -56.83 60.27 -15.69
CA HIS A 85 -56.40 61.04 -16.87
C HIS A 85 -55.12 60.47 -17.54
N VAL A 86 -54.92 60.87 -18.79
CA VAL A 86 -54.02 60.38 -19.85
C VAL A 86 -53.10 61.56 -20.29
N PRO A 87 -52.30 61.49 -21.39
CA PRO A 87 -50.88 61.13 -21.59
C PRO A 87 -50.00 62.33 -22.05
N PHE A 88 -48.77 62.12 -22.53
CA PHE A 88 -48.23 62.89 -23.67
C PHE A 88 -47.09 62.18 -24.45
N GLN A 89 -47.02 62.48 -25.76
CA GLN A 89 -46.27 61.87 -26.87
C GLN A 89 -45.17 62.80 -27.47
N HIS A 90 -44.44 62.24 -28.46
CA HIS A 90 -43.70 62.83 -29.62
C HIS A 90 -42.15 62.88 -29.50
N SER A 91 -41.27 62.41 -30.41
CA SER A 91 -41.16 62.09 -31.87
C SER A 91 -40.38 63.14 -32.68
N THR A 92 -39.33 62.72 -33.43
CA THR A 92 -38.79 63.25 -34.73
C THR A 92 -37.30 62.90 -34.85
N GLU A 93 -36.57 62.95 -35.98
CA GLU A 93 -36.66 62.49 -37.38
C GLU A 93 -35.20 62.50 -37.93
N LYS A 94 -34.95 61.99 -39.15
CA LYS A 94 -33.66 61.49 -39.71
C LYS A 94 -32.69 62.53 -40.33
N THR A 95 -31.39 62.20 -40.43
CA THR A 95 -30.55 62.31 -41.67
C THR A 95 -29.20 61.56 -41.57
N LYS A 96 -28.76 60.92 -42.68
CA LYS A 96 -27.50 60.15 -42.94
C LYS A 96 -26.35 61.12 -43.30
N GLU A 97 -25.05 60.86 -43.12
CA GLU A 97 -24.27 59.80 -43.77
C GLU A 97 -22.83 59.63 -43.19
N ARG A 98 -22.33 58.38 -43.25
CA ARG A 98 -20.92 57.90 -43.34
C ARG A 98 -19.96 57.89 -42.13
N ARG A 99 -19.77 56.68 -41.56
CA ARG A 99 -18.45 56.01 -41.40
C ARG A 99 -18.67 54.51 -41.17
N GLU A 100 -17.95 53.70 -41.94
CA GLU A 100 -17.97 52.23 -41.88
C GLU A 100 -17.38 51.73 -40.56
N GLY A 101 -18.13 50.88 -39.87
CA GLY A 101 -17.70 50.14 -38.69
C GLY A 101 -18.55 48.87 -38.59
N HIS A 102 -17.90 47.73 -38.74
CA HIS A 102 -18.48 46.38 -38.60
C HIS A 102 -19.24 46.25 -37.28
N PHE A 103 -20.53 45.88 -37.35
CA PHE A 103 -21.36 45.48 -36.22
C PHE A 103 -21.61 43.97 -36.29
N GLU A 104 -21.07 43.26 -35.32
CA GLU A 104 -21.30 41.84 -35.05
C GLU A 104 -22.66 41.70 -34.35
N SER A 105 -23.56 40.91 -34.94
CA SER A 105 -24.91 40.73 -34.40
C SER A 105 -24.88 39.85 -33.14
N HIS A 106 -25.26 40.42 -32.00
CA HIS A 106 -25.66 39.66 -30.82
C HIS A 106 -26.89 38.78 -31.12
N ARG A 107 -26.64 37.50 -31.33
CA ARG A 107 -27.66 36.46 -31.20
C ARG A 107 -27.62 35.99 -29.75
N ARG A 108 -28.54 36.48 -28.91
CA ARG A 108 -28.89 35.87 -27.61
C ARG A 108 -29.22 34.40 -27.89
N LYS A 109 -28.27 33.49 -27.58
CA LYS A 109 -28.62 32.12 -27.26
C LYS A 109 -29.16 32.19 -25.84
N GLU A 110 -30.46 31.95 -25.68
CA GLU A 110 -31.05 31.61 -24.40
C GLU A 110 -30.25 30.44 -23.81
N SER A 111 -29.45 30.72 -22.79
CA SER A 111 -28.94 29.70 -21.89
C SER A 111 -30.13 29.24 -21.07
N THR A 112 -30.66 28.06 -21.38
CA THR A 112 -31.47 27.29 -20.44
C THR A 112 -30.59 27.03 -19.21
N GLU A 113 -30.74 27.87 -18.17
CA GLU A 113 -30.30 27.55 -16.82
C GLU A 113 -31.06 26.29 -16.39
N VAL A 114 -30.38 25.15 -16.40
CA VAL A 114 -30.88 23.94 -15.75
C VAL A 114 -30.80 24.20 -14.25
N ASN A 115 -31.96 24.35 -13.62
CA ASN A 115 -32.10 24.55 -12.19
C ASN A 115 -31.61 23.29 -11.45
N SER A 116 -30.35 23.28 -11.00
CA SER A 116 -29.63 22.09 -10.51
C SER A 116 -29.51 22.07 -8.97
N ASN A 117 -30.62 22.06 -8.25
CA ASN A 117 -30.61 21.98 -6.78
C ASN A 117 -30.82 20.54 -6.27
N CYS A 118 -30.12 19.56 -6.84
CA CYS A 118 -30.02 18.24 -6.22
C CYS A 118 -29.04 18.31 -5.04
N THR A 119 -29.51 17.94 -3.85
CA THR A 119 -28.68 17.95 -2.65
C THR A 119 -28.77 16.63 -1.91
N ALA A 120 -27.64 16.17 -1.38
CA ALA A 120 -27.59 15.02 -0.50
C ALA A 120 -27.33 15.49 0.93
N LYS A 121 -28.23 15.20 1.87
CA LYS A 121 -27.99 15.49 3.29
C LYS A 121 -27.10 14.40 3.87
N LEU A 122 -25.90 14.77 4.33
CA LEU A 122 -25.01 13.86 5.05
C LEU A 122 -25.12 14.17 6.54
N LYS A 123 -25.46 13.13 7.33
CA LYS A 123 -25.38 13.16 8.79
C LYS A 123 -24.42 12.08 9.24
N PHE A 124 -23.46 12.43 10.06
CA PHE A 124 -22.65 11.43 10.74
C PHE A 124 -22.24 11.88 12.14
N LYS A 125 -22.04 10.86 12.98
CA LYS A 125 -21.52 11.00 14.32
C LYS A 125 -20.12 10.42 14.36
N GLN A 126 -19.18 11.22 14.85
CA GLN A 126 -17.86 10.72 15.24
C GLN A 126 -17.96 10.21 16.69
N LEU A 127 -17.75 8.91 16.90
CA LEU A 127 -17.78 8.29 18.22
C LEU A 127 -16.40 8.35 18.85
N TYR A 128 -16.31 8.92 20.05
CA TYR A 128 -15.10 8.90 20.87
C TYR A 128 -15.37 8.24 22.22
N THR A 129 -14.57 7.23 22.60
CA THR A 129 -14.72 6.59 23.93
C THR A 129 -13.38 6.05 24.45
N LEU A 130 -12.38 6.92 24.64
CA LEU A 130 -11.24 6.57 25.49
C LEU A 130 -11.60 6.88 26.95
N PRO A 131 -11.47 5.93 27.89
CA PRO A 131 -11.67 6.19 29.32
C PRO A 131 -10.81 7.36 29.81
N GLU A 132 -11.28 8.14 30.80
CA GLU A 132 -10.44 9.11 31.48
C GLU A 132 -9.19 8.42 32.07
N GLY A 133 -8.00 8.94 31.76
CA GLY A 133 -6.73 8.36 32.19
C GLY A 133 -6.16 7.25 31.29
N TYR A 134 -6.76 6.98 30.12
CA TYR A 134 -6.20 6.03 29.16
C TYR A 134 -4.85 6.51 28.60
N PRO A 135 -3.80 5.68 28.59
CA PRO A 135 -2.48 6.09 28.12
C PRO A 135 -2.50 6.44 26.62
N ILE A 136 -1.73 7.46 26.26
CA ILE A 136 -1.52 7.86 24.85
C ILE A 136 -0.90 6.70 24.04
N ASP A 137 -0.13 5.84 24.71
CA ASP A 137 0.43 4.62 24.15
C ASP A 137 -0.49 3.43 24.46
N HIS A 138 -1.45 3.19 23.56
CA HIS A 138 -2.40 2.09 23.64
C HIS A 138 -2.40 1.32 22.31
N PRO A 139 -2.80 0.02 22.31
CA PRO A 139 -3.00 -0.72 21.07
C PRO A 139 -4.04 -0.01 20.19
N ILE A 140 -3.76 0.11 18.89
CA ILE A 140 -4.68 0.73 17.92
C ILE A 140 -6.07 0.09 18.04
N LEU A 141 -7.07 0.92 18.31
CA LEU A 141 -8.44 0.47 18.41
C LEU A 141 -9.05 0.24 17.03
N PRO A 142 -10.03 -0.67 16.89
CA PRO A 142 -10.77 -0.81 15.64
C PRO A 142 -11.38 0.53 15.20
N GLY A 143 -11.06 0.99 13.99
CA GLY A 143 -11.57 2.26 13.47
C GLY A 143 -10.81 3.51 13.91
N GLU A 144 -9.75 3.38 14.72
CA GLU A 144 -8.86 4.48 15.06
C GLU A 144 -7.94 4.86 13.88
N GLY A 145 -7.67 6.15 13.74
CA GLY A 145 -6.85 6.70 12.67
C GLY A 145 -7.58 7.73 11.84
N ILE A 146 -7.22 7.86 10.57
CA ILE A 146 -7.96 8.68 9.60
C ILE A 146 -8.87 7.78 8.79
N THR A 147 -10.16 8.11 8.78
CA THR A 147 -11.14 7.49 7.91
C THR A 147 -11.24 8.28 6.61
N LEU A 148 -11.03 7.60 5.49
CA LEU A 148 -11.34 8.08 4.14
C LEU A 148 -12.70 7.53 3.73
N THR A 149 -13.61 8.41 3.35
CA THR A 149 -14.89 8.06 2.75
C THR A 149 -15.05 8.81 1.44
N VAL A 150 -15.46 8.11 0.38
CA VAL A 150 -15.74 8.71 -0.92
C VAL A 150 -17.20 8.50 -1.26
N VAL A 151 -17.84 9.58 -1.68
CA VAL A 151 -19.24 9.63 -2.10
C VAL A 151 -19.30 9.94 -3.58
N ASN A 152 -20.12 9.18 -4.30
CA ASN A 152 -20.42 9.44 -5.69
C ASN A 152 -21.15 10.79 -5.83
N GLN A 153 -20.57 11.70 -6.61
CA GLN A 153 -21.05 13.06 -6.82
C GLN A 153 -22.37 13.16 -7.61
N ARG A 154 -22.79 12.11 -8.32
CA ARG A 154 -24.05 12.03 -9.06
C ARG A 154 -25.16 11.35 -8.26
N LYS A 155 -24.82 10.26 -7.56
CA LYS A 155 -25.79 9.38 -6.88
C LYS A 155 -25.87 9.60 -5.37
N GLY A 156 -24.87 10.24 -4.76
CA GLY A 156 -24.81 10.48 -3.32
C GLY A 156 -24.56 9.23 -2.47
N ASN A 157 -24.32 8.06 -3.06
CA ASN A 157 -23.99 6.84 -2.33
C ASN A 157 -22.49 6.78 -1.99
N LEU A 158 -22.17 6.09 -0.90
CA LEU A 158 -20.80 5.76 -0.52
C LEU A 158 -20.25 4.68 -1.46
N ILE A 159 -19.06 4.93 -2.01
CA ILE A 159 -18.40 4.05 -3.00
C ILE A 159 -17.00 3.60 -2.57
N LEU A 160 -16.41 4.24 -1.55
CA LEU A 160 -15.18 3.80 -0.92
C LEU A 160 -15.17 4.19 0.56
N HIS A 161 -14.76 3.27 1.42
CA HIS A 161 -14.47 3.54 2.83
C HIS A 161 -13.21 2.77 3.22
N LYS A 162 -12.23 3.48 3.80
CA LYS A 162 -11.02 2.87 4.36
C LYS A 162 -10.56 3.61 5.61
N VAL A 163 -10.03 2.87 6.59
CA VAL A 163 -9.43 3.42 7.80
C VAL A 163 -7.92 3.26 7.72
N PHE A 164 -7.19 4.32 8.03
CA PHE A 164 -5.73 4.36 8.07
C PHE A 164 -5.29 4.58 9.52
N PRO A 165 -4.75 3.55 10.22
CA PRO A 165 -4.32 3.65 11.61
C PRO A 165 -3.05 4.49 11.75
N LEU A 166 -3.24 5.81 11.68
CA LEU A 166 -2.20 6.84 11.70
C LEU A 166 -1.88 7.33 13.11
N SER A 167 -2.26 6.57 14.14
CA SER A 167 -1.87 6.83 15.53
C SER A 167 -0.36 6.84 15.70
N TYR A 168 0.33 6.03 14.87
CA TYR A 168 1.79 5.94 14.82
C TYR A 168 2.38 6.54 13.54
N TYR A 169 3.68 6.86 13.60
CA TYR A 169 4.45 7.54 12.56
C TYR A 169 5.00 6.60 11.47
N TRP A 170 4.21 5.66 10.95
CA TRP A 170 4.69 4.61 10.02
C TRP A 170 3.95 4.59 8.68
N ALA A 171 4.20 3.56 7.87
CA ALA A 171 3.84 3.45 6.44
C ALA A 171 2.39 3.81 6.08
N TYR A 172 1.41 3.81 7.00
CA TYR A 172 0.02 4.16 6.66
C TYR A 172 -0.17 5.54 6.02
N TRP A 173 0.75 6.49 6.23
CA TRP A 173 0.66 7.81 5.58
C TRP A 173 0.82 7.70 4.06
N CYS A 174 1.73 6.84 3.60
CA CYS A 174 1.92 6.62 2.16
C CYS A 174 0.73 5.91 1.53
N ASP A 175 0.05 5.03 2.28
CA ASP A 175 -1.15 4.35 1.81
C ASP A 175 -2.31 5.34 1.67
N LEU A 176 -2.49 6.26 2.64
CA LEU A 176 -3.45 7.36 2.48
C LEU A 176 -3.13 8.19 1.23
N GLN A 177 -1.87 8.60 1.03
CA GLN A 177 -1.46 9.30 -0.19
C GLN A 177 -1.74 8.50 -1.46
N TRP A 178 -1.51 7.18 -1.42
CA TRP A 178 -1.70 6.26 -2.55
C TRP A 178 -3.15 6.24 -3.00
N TYR A 179 -4.10 6.14 -2.05
CA TYR A 179 -5.54 6.23 -2.33
C TYR A 179 -5.92 7.65 -2.77
N MET A 180 -5.44 8.68 -2.10
CA MET A 180 -5.76 10.08 -2.43
C MET A 180 -5.36 10.47 -3.86
N LYS A 181 -4.34 9.83 -4.44
CA LYS A 181 -3.92 10.02 -5.84
C LYS A 181 -4.78 9.27 -6.85
N ARG A 182 -5.54 8.27 -6.41
CA ARG A 182 -6.31 7.34 -7.25
C ARG A 182 -7.81 7.50 -7.15
N ILE A 183 -8.28 8.37 -6.27
CA ILE A 183 -9.68 8.80 -6.26
C ILE A 183 -9.90 9.69 -7.48
N ALA A 184 -10.96 9.40 -8.24
CA ALA A 184 -11.32 10.16 -9.42
C ALA A 184 -11.57 11.65 -9.10
N SER A 185 -11.25 12.54 -10.05
CA SER A 185 -11.57 13.96 -9.95
C SER A 185 -13.09 14.16 -9.90
N GLY A 186 -13.56 15.20 -9.19
CA GLY A 186 -14.98 15.51 -9.03
C GLY A 186 -15.70 14.72 -7.94
N ARG A 187 -15.08 13.69 -7.35
CA ARG A 187 -15.65 12.93 -6.22
C ARG A 187 -15.74 13.77 -4.96
N ILE A 188 -16.75 13.49 -4.13
CA ILE A 188 -16.88 14.09 -2.80
C ILE A 188 -16.10 13.22 -1.82
N VAL A 189 -15.10 13.79 -1.18
CA VAL A 189 -14.19 13.09 -0.27
C VAL A 189 -14.36 13.63 1.14
N LEU A 190 -14.44 12.69 2.08
CA LEU A 190 -14.45 12.90 3.52
C LEU A 190 -13.19 12.32 4.14
N LEU A 191 -12.45 13.15 4.86
CA LEU A 191 -11.37 12.73 5.76
C LEU A 191 -11.75 13.07 7.18
N THR A 192 -11.74 12.08 8.07
CA THR A 192 -12.08 12.27 9.48
C THR A 192 -11.06 11.58 10.39
N VAL A 193 -10.51 12.30 11.37
CA VAL A 193 -9.64 11.72 12.41
C VAL A 193 -10.52 11.09 13.47
N CYS A 194 -10.51 9.76 13.62
CA CYS A 194 -11.22 8.99 14.64
C CYS A 194 -10.25 8.57 15.76
N VAL A 195 -10.55 8.93 17.02
CA VAL A 195 -9.72 8.63 18.22
C VAL A 195 -8.34 9.31 18.23
N SER A 196 -7.46 9.02 17.27
CA SER A 196 -6.19 9.69 17.04
C SER A 196 -5.77 9.48 15.58
N GLY A 197 -4.74 10.19 15.08
CA GLY A 197 -4.27 9.94 13.70
C GLY A 197 -3.59 11.11 12.99
N SER A 198 -3.69 12.33 13.53
CA SER A 198 -3.03 13.52 12.96
C SER A 198 -1.50 13.40 12.98
N ASN A 199 -0.94 12.77 14.02
CA ASN A 199 0.48 12.47 14.17
C ASN A 199 1.06 11.74 12.95
N GLY A 200 0.38 10.68 12.50
CA GLY A 200 0.85 9.86 11.40
C GLY A 200 0.75 10.54 10.04
N LEU A 201 0.11 11.70 9.88
CA LEU A 201 -0.08 12.33 8.56
C LEU A 201 1.25 12.62 7.83
N ARG A 202 2.29 13.04 8.55
CA ARG A 202 3.65 13.28 8.01
C ARG A 202 3.63 14.03 6.67
N ASN A 203 4.20 13.45 5.61
CA ASN A 203 4.29 14.08 4.28
C ASN A 203 2.91 14.24 3.61
N THR A 204 1.88 13.53 4.09
CA THR A 204 0.50 13.70 3.64
C THR A 204 -0.04 15.08 3.98
N VAL A 205 0.41 15.71 5.07
CA VAL A 205 0.03 17.09 5.42
C VAL A 205 0.21 18.03 4.22
N LYS A 206 1.41 17.99 3.59
CA LYS A 206 1.71 18.83 2.43
C LYS A 206 0.71 18.59 1.29
N GLN A 207 0.44 17.33 0.97
CA GLN A 207 -0.51 16.97 -0.10
C GLN A 207 -1.94 17.48 0.22
N LEU A 208 -2.39 17.36 1.47
CA LEU A 208 -3.72 17.79 1.87
C LEU A 208 -3.84 19.32 1.86
N THR A 209 -2.80 20.04 2.29
CA THR A 209 -2.74 21.50 2.18
C THR A 209 -2.75 21.97 0.73
N GLU A 210 -1.97 21.34 -0.15
CA GLU A 210 -1.97 21.63 -1.60
C GLU A 210 -3.33 21.35 -2.25
N MET A 211 -4.10 20.41 -1.69
CA MET A 211 -5.48 20.11 -2.10
C MET A 211 -6.52 21.06 -1.49
N GLY A 212 -6.13 22.01 -0.64
CA GLY A 212 -7.00 23.06 -0.11
C GLY A 212 -7.47 22.89 1.35
N SER A 213 -6.90 21.94 2.10
CA SER A 213 -7.13 21.87 3.55
C SER A 213 -6.40 23.01 4.25
N ILE A 214 -7.11 23.74 5.09
CA ILE A 214 -6.54 24.80 5.92
C ILE A 214 -6.00 24.21 7.22
N PHE A 215 -6.70 23.22 7.81
CA PHE A 215 -6.36 22.71 9.14
C PHE A 215 -5.33 21.58 9.14
N ALA A 216 -5.10 20.86 8.03
CA ALA A 216 -4.19 19.70 8.00
C ALA A 216 -2.80 19.98 8.59
N GLN A 217 -2.26 21.18 8.37
CA GLN A 217 -0.95 21.60 8.87
C GLN A 217 -0.95 22.09 10.33
N HIS A 218 -2.12 22.28 10.92
CA HIS A 218 -2.32 22.84 12.26
C HIS A 218 -2.93 21.84 13.25
N LEU A 219 -3.14 20.58 12.84
CA LEU A 219 -3.72 19.57 13.70
C LEU A 219 -2.75 19.19 14.83
N THR A 220 -3.22 19.29 16.06
CA THR A 220 -2.55 18.69 17.23
C THR A 220 -2.72 17.17 17.24
N PRO A 221 -1.88 16.42 17.98
CA PRO A 221 -2.02 14.97 18.15
C PRO A 221 -3.41 14.50 18.60
N SER A 222 -4.08 15.31 19.42
CA SER A 222 -5.41 15.06 19.97
C SER A 222 -6.54 15.64 19.11
N ALA A 223 -6.23 16.31 18.01
CA ALA A 223 -7.22 17.01 17.21
C ALA A 223 -8.29 16.05 16.70
N ARG A 224 -9.54 16.54 16.72
CA ARG A 224 -10.63 15.99 15.91
C ARG A 224 -10.68 16.82 14.66
N TRP A 225 -10.68 16.18 13.52
CA TRP A 225 -10.68 16.87 12.24
C TRP A 225 -11.65 16.16 11.31
N THR A 226 -12.47 16.95 10.64
CA THR A 226 -13.29 16.52 9.53
C THR A 226 -13.06 17.47 8.38
N TRP A 227 -12.74 16.94 7.21
CA TRP A 227 -12.64 17.69 5.98
C TRP A 227 -13.47 17.04 4.89
N ILE A 228 -14.35 17.84 4.30
CA ILE A 228 -15.28 17.49 3.24
C ILE A 228 -14.96 18.37 2.05
N PHE A 229 -14.61 17.78 0.92
CA PHE A 229 -14.21 18.52 -0.27
C PHE A 229 -14.53 17.77 -1.55
N VAL A 230 -14.53 18.49 -2.66
CA VAL A 230 -14.58 17.91 -4.01
C VAL A 230 -13.15 17.72 -4.49
N LYS A 231 -12.76 16.50 -4.86
CA LYS A 231 -11.42 16.20 -5.37
C LYS A 231 -11.15 17.00 -6.66
N GLY A 232 -10.08 17.80 -6.68
CA GLY A 232 -9.76 18.71 -7.79
C GLY A 232 -10.61 20.00 -7.82
N GLY A 233 -11.47 20.20 -6.82
CA GLY A 233 -12.36 21.34 -6.69
C GLY A 233 -12.20 22.07 -5.36
N ARG A 234 -13.33 22.38 -4.72
CA ARG A 234 -13.40 23.22 -3.50
C ARG A 234 -13.62 22.40 -2.23
N THR A 235 -13.16 22.96 -1.11
CA THR A 235 -13.62 22.57 0.23
C THR A 235 -15.11 22.91 0.39
N ILE A 236 -15.89 21.92 0.86
CA ILE A 236 -17.31 22.08 1.22
C ILE A 236 -17.43 22.47 2.69
N SER A 237 -16.71 21.75 3.55
CA SER A 237 -16.67 22.00 4.99
C SER A 237 -15.36 21.49 5.56
N GLU A 238 -14.77 22.24 6.48
CA GLU A 238 -13.62 21.78 7.24
C GLU A 238 -13.77 22.23 8.69
N THR A 239 -13.73 21.29 9.61
CA THR A 239 -13.93 21.55 11.04
C THR A 239 -12.84 20.83 11.82
N ALA A 240 -12.22 21.55 12.75
CA ALA A 240 -11.26 20.98 13.67
C ALA A 240 -11.59 21.38 15.12
N VAL A 241 -11.51 20.41 16.03
CA VAL A 241 -11.48 20.63 17.48
C VAL A 241 -10.07 20.28 17.92
N ILE A 242 -9.28 21.31 18.24
CA ILE A 242 -7.85 21.17 18.53
C ILE A 242 -7.62 20.54 19.92
N GLU A 243 -8.49 20.85 20.88
CA GLU A 243 -8.47 20.32 22.25
C GLU A 243 -9.90 20.01 22.70
N GLY A 244 -10.15 18.78 23.17
CA GLY A 244 -11.45 18.35 23.68
C GLY A 244 -11.73 16.86 23.49
N ALA A 245 -12.47 16.26 24.43
CA ALA A 245 -12.82 14.84 24.45
C ALA A 245 -14.28 14.55 24.03
N SER A 246 -14.96 15.53 23.44
CA SER A 246 -16.39 15.42 23.10
C SER A 246 -16.60 14.79 21.72
N ASP A 247 -17.72 14.06 21.59
CA ASP A 247 -18.23 13.62 20.29
C ASP A 247 -18.48 14.84 19.39
N THR A 248 -18.09 14.72 18.12
CA THR A 248 -18.37 15.73 17.09
C THR A 248 -19.47 15.24 16.16
N TYR A 249 -20.42 16.13 15.89
CA TYR A 249 -21.52 15.89 14.96
C TYR A 249 -21.32 16.81 13.76
N VAL A 250 -21.35 16.22 12.58
CA VAL A 250 -21.25 16.97 11.33
C VAL A 250 -22.53 16.77 10.55
N HIS A 251 -23.19 17.90 10.29
CA HIS A 251 -24.38 17.98 9.47
C HIS A 251 -24.05 18.87 8.29
N THR A 252 -24.04 18.30 7.08
CA THR A 252 -23.75 19.08 5.88
C THR A 252 -24.66 18.68 4.72
N VAL A 253 -24.76 19.59 3.78
CA VAL A 253 -25.47 19.39 2.52
C VAL A 253 -24.42 19.24 1.42
N LEU A 254 -24.37 18.06 0.84
CA LEU A 254 -23.45 17.73 -0.24
C LEU A 254 -24.04 18.18 -1.58
N PRO A 255 -23.27 18.89 -2.41
CA PRO A 255 -23.69 19.24 -3.76
C PRO A 255 -23.67 17.97 -4.63
N VAL A 256 -24.84 17.52 -5.08
CA VAL A 256 -24.94 16.42 -6.03
C VAL A 256 -25.13 17.02 -7.40
N ASN A 257 -24.34 16.58 -8.38
CA ASN A 257 -24.50 17.03 -9.75
C ASN A 257 -25.52 16.15 -10.48
N ASN A 258 -26.26 16.78 -11.40
CA ASN A 258 -27.23 16.12 -12.29
C ASN A 258 -26.64 15.82 -13.67
N LEU A 259 -25.31 15.83 -13.78
CA LEU A 259 -24.63 15.54 -15.05
C LEU A 259 -24.86 14.08 -15.43
N PRO A 260 -25.18 13.79 -16.72
CA PRO A 260 -25.35 12.43 -17.17
C PRO A 260 -24.08 11.62 -16.90
N SER A 261 -24.25 10.37 -16.47
CA SER A 261 -23.13 9.45 -16.30
C SER A 261 -22.53 9.11 -17.66
N LEU A 262 -21.20 8.93 -17.73
CA LEU A 262 -20.53 8.46 -18.94
C LEU A 262 -21.05 7.09 -19.42
N GLU A 263 -21.60 6.28 -18.50
CA GLU A 263 -22.33 5.04 -18.80
C GLU A 263 -23.47 5.28 -19.81
N GLN A 264 -24.21 6.38 -19.66
CA GLN A 264 -25.35 6.72 -20.51
C GLN A 264 -24.93 7.37 -21.83
N LEU A 265 -23.72 7.92 -21.91
CA LEU A 265 -23.22 8.65 -23.07
C LEU A 265 -22.46 7.76 -24.05
N THR A 266 -21.92 6.63 -23.59
CA THR A 266 -21.19 5.70 -24.46
C THR A 266 -22.09 4.62 -25.05
N THR A 267 -21.87 4.29 -26.32
CA THR A 267 -22.52 3.17 -27.01
C THR A 267 -21.67 1.89 -26.98
N ASN A 268 -20.42 1.98 -26.51
CA ASN A 268 -19.52 0.83 -26.40
C ASN A 268 -19.83 0.07 -25.11
N LYS A 269 -20.27 -1.19 -25.24
CA LYS A 269 -20.62 -2.05 -24.10
C LYS A 269 -19.49 -2.19 -23.07
N HIS A 270 -18.24 -2.32 -23.49
CA HIS A 270 -17.10 -2.42 -22.56
C HIS A 270 -16.91 -1.12 -21.76
N ASP A 271 -17.11 0.04 -22.41
CA ASP A 271 -17.05 1.33 -21.74
C ASP A 271 -18.26 1.53 -20.81
N GLN A 272 -19.44 1.01 -21.16
CA GLN A 272 -20.61 1.02 -20.28
C GLN A 272 -20.34 0.21 -19.00
N GLU A 273 -19.80 -1.00 -19.13
CA GLU A 273 -19.44 -1.85 -17.99
C GLU A 273 -18.39 -1.19 -17.09
N ARG A 274 -17.37 -0.54 -17.68
CA ARG A 274 -16.38 0.25 -16.93
C ARG A 274 -17.03 1.37 -16.14
N TRP A 275 -17.85 2.20 -16.80
CA TRP A 275 -18.45 3.35 -16.14
C TRP A 275 -19.47 2.94 -15.07
N HIS A 276 -20.25 1.88 -15.32
CA HIS A 276 -21.12 1.29 -14.32
C HIS A 276 -20.35 0.91 -13.05
N TYR A 277 -19.22 0.23 -13.21
CA TYR A 277 -18.35 -0.16 -12.11
C TYR A 277 -17.76 1.06 -11.37
N CYS A 278 -17.30 2.07 -12.10
CA CYS A 278 -16.84 3.33 -11.52
C CYS A 278 -17.95 4.14 -10.83
N GLU A 279 -19.24 3.87 -11.08
CA GLU A 279 -20.32 4.52 -10.31
C GLU A 279 -20.49 3.91 -8.91
N THR A 280 -19.96 2.70 -8.66
CA THR A 280 -20.08 1.98 -7.38
C THR A 280 -18.76 1.79 -6.64
N GLU A 281 -17.63 1.90 -7.34
CA GLU A 281 -16.28 1.68 -6.81
C GLU A 281 -15.36 2.87 -7.12
N ASP A 282 -14.32 3.09 -6.31
CA ASP A 282 -13.33 4.15 -6.51
C ASP A 282 -11.93 3.73 -6.00
N GLY A 283 -10.94 4.62 -6.14
CA GLY A 283 -9.54 4.37 -5.78
C GLY A 283 -8.79 3.57 -6.84
N LEU A 284 -9.29 3.57 -8.08
CA LEU A 284 -8.77 2.79 -9.21
C LEU A 284 -7.94 3.64 -10.19
N GLY A 285 -7.69 4.92 -9.88
CA GLY A 285 -6.86 5.78 -10.71
C GLY A 285 -7.43 6.00 -12.11
N ASP A 286 -6.61 5.77 -13.12
CA ASP A 286 -6.92 5.99 -14.53
C ASP A 286 -8.09 5.16 -15.07
N LEU A 287 -8.48 4.06 -14.41
CA LEU A 287 -9.67 3.30 -14.80
C LEU A 287 -10.95 4.15 -14.69
N CYS A 288 -11.02 5.01 -13.68
CA CYS A 288 -12.20 5.83 -13.38
C CYS A 288 -11.92 7.33 -13.61
N ASP A 289 -10.84 7.67 -14.31
CA ASP A 289 -10.56 9.04 -14.75
C ASP A 289 -11.42 9.36 -15.98
N GLU A 290 -12.38 10.28 -15.81
CA GLU A 290 -13.29 10.70 -16.87
C GLU A 290 -12.61 11.55 -17.96
N ASP A 291 -11.51 12.23 -17.62
CA ASP A 291 -10.80 13.14 -18.53
C ASP A 291 -9.78 12.37 -19.40
N SER A 292 -9.11 11.38 -18.80
CA SER A 292 -8.08 10.56 -19.46
C SER A 292 -8.19 9.08 -19.07
N PRO A 293 -9.27 8.38 -19.47
CA PRO A 293 -9.50 7.00 -19.06
C PRO A 293 -8.43 6.04 -19.60
N ALA A 294 -8.10 5.04 -18.78
CA ALA A 294 -7.21 3.95 -19.16
C ALA A 294 -7.72 3.20 -20.39
N SER A 295 -6.78 2.78 -21.25
CA SER A 295 -7.10 1.89 -22.36
C SER A 295 -7.39 0.48 -21.84
N ILE A 296 -8.63 0.01 -22.06
CA ILE A 296 -9.08 -1.35 -21.75
C ILE A 296 -9.53 -2.09 -23.04
N PRO A 297 -9.22 -3.38 -23.21
CA PRO A 297 -8.30 -4.17 -22.38
C PRO A 297 -6.86 -3.61 -22.47
N PHE A 298 -6.01 -3.99 -21.51
CA PHE A 298 -4.65 -3.49 -21.47
C PHE A 298 -3.93 -3.75 -22.80
N THR A 299 -3.26 -2.72 -23.32
CA THR A 299 -2.40 -2.86 -24.49
C THR A 299 -0.99 -3.22 -24.00
N PRO A 300 -0.49 -4.44 -24.29
CA PRO A 300 0.84 -4.85 -23.89
C PRO A 300 1.90 -3.91 -24.46
N SER A 301 2.94 -3.63 -23.69
CA SER A 301 4.08 -2.88 -24.24
C SER A 301 4.76 -3.70 -25.35
N SER A 302 4.84 -3.13 -26.56
CA SER A 302 5.45 -3.82 -27.70
C SER A 302 6.97 -3.82 -27.54
N TYR A 303 7.56 -4.93 -27.10
CA TYR A 303 9.00 -5.11 -27.11
C TYR A 303 9.40 -6.21 -28.11
N LYS A 304 10.12 -5.81 -29.17
CA LYS A 304 10.44 -6.63 -30.34
C LYS A 304 11.77 -7.39 -30.21
N ASN A 305 12.01 -8.05 -29.07
CA ASN A 305 13.12 -9.01 -29.00
C ASN A 305 12.54 -10.43 -28.89
N THR A 306 12.81 -11.26 -29.89
CA THR A 306 11.99 -12.43 -30.25
C THR A 306 12.43 -13.75 -29.60
N SER A 307 13.38 -13.73 -28.68
CA SER A 307 13.91 -14.94 -28.02
C SER A 307 13.39 -15.16 -26.59
N PHE A 308 12.11 -14.89 -26.34
CA PHE A 308 11.43 -15.19 -25.06
C PHE A 308 10.98 -16.66 -24.98
N ASN A 309 11.93 -17.60 -25.10
CA ASN A 309 11.60 -19.02 -25.17
C ASN A 309 11.06 -19.61 -23.85
N MET A 310 11.50 -19.08 -22.70
CA MET A 310 11.09 -19.62 -21.39
C MET A 310 9.74 -19.04 -20.97
N LEU A 311 9.57 -17.72 -21.07
CA LEU A 311 8.33 -17.06 -20.67
C LEU A 311 7.10 -17.60 -21.40
N LYS A 312 7.23 -18.02 -22.66
CA LYS A 312 6.14 -18.62 -23.44
C LYS A 312 5.47 -19.79 -22.73
N TYR A 313 6.21 -20.57 -21.95
CA TYR A 313 5.71 -21.75 -21.23
C TYR A 313 5.55 -21.53 -19.72
N THR A 314 5.77 -20.30 -19.24
CA THR A 314 5.72 -19.95 -17.82
C THR A 314 4.39 -19.22 -17.52
N PRO A 315 3.44 -19.86 -16.82
CA PRO A 315 2.26 -19.16 -16.32
C PRO A 315 2.64 -18.10 -15.28
N VAL A 316 1.88 -17.02 -15.27
CA VAL A 316 1.98 -15.91 -14.31
C VAL A 316 0.72 -15.91 -13.45
N ILE A 317 0.89 -16.23 -12.17
CA ILE A 317 -0.18 -16.36 -11.20
C ILE A 317 -0.22 -15.12 -10.32
N ILE A 318 -1.38 -14.50 -10.22
CA ILE A 318 -1.61 -13.39 -9.31
C ILE A 318 -2.57 -13.87 -8.23
N THR A 319 -2.11 -13.84 -6.98
CA THR A 319 -2.93 -14.15 -5.82
C THR A 319 -3.64 -12.88 -5.36
N ALA A 320 -4.96 -12.95 -5.17
CA ALA A 320 -5.75 -11.77 -4.83
C ALA A 320 -6.92 -12.10 -3.92
N GLY A 321 -7.33 -11.10 -3.14
CA GLY A 321 -8.41 -11.18 -2.18
C GLY A 321 -9.31 -9.97 -2.29
N ARG A 322 -9.44 -9.25 -1.18
CA ARG A 322 -10.44 -8.17 -1.02
C ARG A 322 -9.97 -6.80 -1.50
N ARG A 323 -8.73 -6.65 -1.96
CA ARG A 323 -8.09 -5.35 -2.24
C ARG A 323 -7.99 -5.13 -3.74
N HIS A 324 -9.14 -5.10 -4.42
CA HIS A 324 -9.22 -4.93 -5.86
C HIS A 324 -8.60 -3.61 -6.37
N GLN A 325 -8.51 -2.56 -5.55
CA GLN A 325 -7.74 -1.37 -5.90
C GLN A 325 -6.24 -1.67 -6.03
N TYR A 326 -5.69 -2.45 -5.10
CA TYR A 326 -4.30 -2.89 -5.20
C TYR A 326 -4.14 -3.82 -6.40
N LEU A 327 -5.04 -4.81 -6.56
CA LEU A 327 -5.00 -5.72 -7.70
C LEU A 327 -4.96 -4.98 -9.03
N TYR A 328 -5.81 -3.97 -9.22
CA TYR A 328 -5.80 -3.15 -10.43
C TYR A 328 -4.42 -2.54 -10.68
N TYR A 329 -3.80 -1.93 -9.67
CA TYR A 329 -2.48 -1.32 -9.82
C TYR A 329 -1.36 -2.35 -10.08
N THR A 330 -1.39 -3.51 -9.42
CA THR A 330 -0.48 -4.61 -9.73
C THR A 330 -0.62 -5.01 -11.20
N LEU A 331 -1.85 -5.18 -11.69
CA LEU A 331 -2.12 -5.55 -13.08
C LEU A 331 -1.65 -4.46 -14.06
N THR A 332 -1.88 -3.17 -13.79
CA THR A 332 -1.39 -2.09 -14.69
C THR A 332 0.13 -2.13 -14.82
N THR A 333 0.85 -2.34 -13.72
CA THR A 333 2.32 -2.41 -13.74
C THR A 333 2.84 -3.65 -14.47
N LEU A 334 2.16 -4.80 -14.30
CA LEU A 334 2.48 -6.05 -15.02
C LEU A 334 2.26 -5.93 -16.52
N PHE A 335 1.13 -5.37 -16.95
CA PHE A 335 0.83 -5.22 -18.38
C PHE A 335 1.65 -4.11 -19.06
N ALA A 336 2.16 -3.14 -18.28
CA ALA A 336 3.11 -2.15 -18.76
C ALA A 336 4.53 -2.73 -18.94
N ALA A 337 4.91 -3.76 -18.17
CA ALA A 337 6.26 -4.32 -18.21
C ALA A 337 6.59 -4.98 -19.56
N ALA A 338 7.80 -4.72 -20.06
CA ALA A 338 8.24 -5.19 -21.38
C ALA A 338 8.41 -6.71 -21.41
N GLY A 339 7.81 -7.36 -22.40
CA GLY A 339 7.87 -8.83 -22.56
C GLY A 339 6.73 -9.58 -21.88
N VAL A 340 5.69 -8.87 -21.43
CA VAL A 340 4.46 -9.49 -20.92
C VAL A 340 3.78 -10.34 -22.01
N ILE A 341 3.28 -11.52 -21.61
CA ILE A 341 2.49 -12.42 -22.47
C ILE A 341 1.11 -12.58 -21.81
N PRO A 342 0.09 -11.80 -22.21
CA PRO A 342 -1.22 -11.77 -21.57
C PRO A 342 -1.89 -13.14 -21.41
N GLU A 343 -1.67 -14.04 -22.37
CA GLU A 343 -2.28 -15.36 -22.40
C GLU A 343 -1.84 -16.27 -21.24
N ASN A 344 -0.70 -15.95 -20.61
CA ASN A 344 -0.11 -16.72 -19.52
C ASN A 344 -0.63 -16.32 -18.15
N PHE A 345 -1.45 -15.27 -18.05
CA PHE A 345 -1.95 -14.76 -16.78
C PHE A 345 -3.15 -15.55 -16.26
N LEU A 346 -3.13 -15.83 -14.95
CA LEU A 346 -4.28 -16.33 -14.21
C LEU A 346 -4.33 -15.66 -12.83
N VAL A 347 -5.43 -14.96 -12.55
CA VAL A 347 -5.70 -14.45 -11.21
C VAL A 347 -6.41 -15.54 -10.41
N ILE A 348 -5.90 -15.90 -9.24
CA ILE A 348 -6.59 -16.83 -8.35
C ILE A 348 -7.14 -16.03 -7.18
N LEU A 349 -8.47 -16.06 -7.02
CA LEU A 349 -9.19 -15.30 -6.01
C LEU A 349 -9.44 -16.16 -4.78
N GLY A 350 -9.16 -15.60 -3.60
CA GLY A 350 -9.61 -16.14 -2.31
C GLY A 350 -11.00 -15.62 -1.95
N ASP A 351 -11.07 -14.79 -0.90
CA ASP A 351 -12.30 -14.18 -0.39
C ASP A 351 -12.69 -12.86 -1.06
N ALA A 352 -12.43 -12.79 -2.37
CA ALA A 352 -12.64 -11.60 -3.17
C ALA A 352 -14.13 -11.24 -3.31
N PRO A 353 -14.51 -9.95 -3.16
CA PRO A 353 -15.87 -9.49 -3.40
C PRO A 353 -16.25 -9.57 -4.89
N LYS A 354 -17.56 -9.46 -5.17
CA LYS A 354 -18.10 -9.39 -6.53
C LYS A 354 -17.44 -8.29 -7.37
N ALA A 355 -17.16 -7.14 -6.76
CA ALA A 355 -16.44 -6.04 -7.39
C ALA A 355 -15.09 -6.47 -7.99
N THR A 356 -14.35 -7.39 -7.34
CA THR A 356 -13.10 -7.91 -7.89
C THR A 356 -13.33 -8.72 -9.17
N THR A 357 -14.36 -9.57 -9.21
CA THR A 357 -14.68 -10.34 -10.41
C THR A 357 -15.19 -9.46 -11.55
N GLU A 358 -15.98 -8.42 -11.24
CA GLU A 358 -16.45 -7.43 -12.21
C GLU A 358 -15.27 -6.67 -12.82
N LEU A 359 -14.32 -6.21 -12.00
CA LEU A 359 -13.08 -5.60 -12.45
C LEU A 359 -12.33 -6.52 -13.43
N LEU A 360 -12.12 -7.78 -13.07
CA LEU A 360 -11.37 -8.71 -13.93
C LEU A 360 -12.08 -8.99 -15.26
N ASN A 361 -13.42 -9.04 -15.25
CA ASN A 361 -14.22 -9.16 -16.48
C ASN A 361 -14.06 -7.93 -17.37
N ILE A 362 -14.11 -6.71 -16.80
CA ILE A 362 -13.88 -5.45 -17.53
C ILE A 362 -12.49 -5.44 -18.19
N LEU A 363 -11.48 -5.94 -17.47
CA LEU A 363 -10.10 -6.01 -17.96
C LEU A 363 -9.85 -7.18 -18.93
N GLY A 364 -10.80 -8.11 -19.07
CA GLY A 364 -10.63 -9.32 -19.88
C GLY A 364 -9.60 -10.31 -19.34
N ILE A 365 -9.37 -10.32 -18.02
CA ILE A 365 -8.34 -11.14 -17.38
C ILE A 365 -8.95 -12.44 -16.83
N LYS A 366 -8.32 -13.57 -17.17
CA LYS A 366 -8.75 -14.89 -16.70
C LYS A 366 -8.54 -15.01 -15.20
N TYR A 367 -9.55 -15.56 -14.52
CA TYR A 367 -9.45 -15.83 -13.09
C TYR A 367 -10.05 -17.19 -12.70
N ALA A 368 -9.70 -17.62 -11.50
CA ALA A 368 -10.30 -18.75 -10.80
C ALA A 368 -10.64 -18.33 -9.38
N VAL A 369 -11.60 -19.01 -8.75
CA VAL A 369 -12.00 -18.75 -7.36
C VAL A 369 -11.70 -19.99 -6.53
N LEU A 370 -11.10 -19.77 -5.36
CA LEU A 370 -10.85 -20.78 -4.34
C LEU A 370 -11.66 -20.41 -3.09
N GLU A 371 -12.66 -21.24 -2.77
CA GLU A 371 -13.39 -21.10 -1.51
C GLU A 371 -12.52 -21.60 -0.35
N ILE A 372 -12.10 -20.66 0.52
CA ILE A 372 -11.23 -20.98 1.66
C ILE A 372 -11.87 -20.47 2.96
N HIS A 373 -12.11 -21.40 3.86
CA HIS A 373 -12.61 -21.13 5.21
C HIS A 373 -11.46 -20.98 6.22
N GLY A 374 -11.66 -20.13 7.22
CA GLY A 374 -10.71 -19.90 8.31
C GLY A 374 -10.54 -18.40 8.59
N GLN A 375 -9.58 -18.08 9.46
CA GLN A 375 -9.22 -16.71 9.82
C GLN A 375 -7.69 -16.57 9.87
N GLY A 376 -7.20 -15.34 9.71
CA GLY A 376 -5.78 -14.99 9.83
C GLY A 376 -4.86 -15.87 8.96
N ASN A 377 -3.69 -16.21 9.50
CA ASN A 377 -2.66 -16.95 8.77
C ASN A 377 -3.05 -18.38 8.41
N ALA A 378 -3.90 -19.05 9.20
CA ALA A 378 -4.40 -20.37 8.84
C ALA A 378 -5.23 -20.34 7.54
N LYS A 379 -6.02 -19.28 7.32
CA LYS A 379 -6.75 -19.06 6.07
C LYS A 379 -5.79 -18.84 4.90
N LEU A 380 -4.80 -17.96 5.09
CA LEU A 380 -3.81 -17.64 4.06
C LEU A 380 -3.00 -18.88 3.66
N PHE A 381 -2.56 -19.66 4.65
CA PHE A 381 -1.83 -20.91 4.46
C PHE A 381 -2.63 -21.93 3.62
N ARG A 382 -3.93 -22.10 3.91
CA ARG A 382 -4.83 -22.95 3.11
C ARG A 382 -5.04 -22.41 1.70
N TYR A 383 -5.17 -21.10 1.56
CA TYR A 383 -5.33 -20.45 0.26
C TYR A 383 -4.12 -20.71 -0.65
N TYR A 384 -2.89 -20.53 -0.14
CA TYR A 384 -1.68 -20.82 -0.91
C TYR A 384 -1.51 -22.30 -1.25
N ARG A 385 -1.88 -23.21 -0.34
CA ARG A 385 -1.96 -24.64 -0.66
C ARG A 385 -2.91 -24.91 -1.83
N GLY A 386 -4.09 -24.27 -1.84
CA GLY A 386 -5.06 -24.36 -2.93
C GLY A 386 -4.53 -23.78 -4.25
N VAL A 387 -3.84 -22.63 -4.18
CA VAL A 387 -3.15 -22.01 -5.32
C VAL A 387 -2.13 -22.99 -5.91
N TYR A 388 -1.26 -23.58 -5.09
CA TYR A 388 -0.24 -24.54 -5.53
C TYR A 388 -0.88 -25.79 -6.18
N ASN A 389 -1.97 -26.30 -5.60
CA ASN A 389 -2.69 -27.44 -6.16
C ASN A 389 -3.29 -27.10 -7.54
N MET A 390 -3.94 -25.95 -7.65
CA MET A 390 -4.52 -25.48 -8.92
C MET A 390 -3.46 -25.26 -10.00
N ILE A 391 -2.30 -24.72 -9.63
CA ILE A 391 -1.16 -24.56 -10.55
C ILE A 391 -0.74 -25.92 -11.09
N ALA A 392 -0.58 -26.92 -10.21
CA ALA A 392 -0.15 -28.26 -10.61
C ALA A 392 -1.15 -28.98 -11.52
N GLU A 393 -2.44 -28.75 -11.31
CA GLU A 393 -3.53 -29.31 -12.13
C GLU A 393 -3.68 -28.62 -13.49
N ARG A 394 -3.65 -27.28 -13.52
CA ARG A 394 -3.93 -26.51 -14.74
C ARG A 394 -2.73 -26.38 -15.67
N PHE A 395 -1.52 -26.43 -15.13
CA PHE A 395 -0.28 -26.23 -15.89
C PHE A 395 0.68 -27.41 -15.72
N PRO A 396 0.25 -28.66 -16.04
CA PRO A 396 0.99 -29.87 -15.68
C PRO A 396 2.35 -30.04 -16.39
N THR A 397 2.58 -29.27 -17.46
CA THR A 397 3.80 -29.30 -18.27
C THR A 397 4.61 -28.00 -18.20
N ALA A 398 4.22 -27.04 -17.36
CA ALA A 398 4.97 -25.80 -17.21
C ALA A 398 6.34 -26.07 -16.55
N PRO A 399 7.47 -25.60 -17.12
CA PRO A 399 8.79 -25.79 -16.51
C PRO A 399 8.93 -24.98 -15.21
N THR A 400 8.38 -23.77 -15.21
CA THR A 400 8.44 -22.82 -14.09
C THR A 400 7.11 -22.06 -14.00
N VAL A 401 6.86 -21.46 -12.85
CA VAL A 401 5.66 -20.65 -12.58
C VAL A 401 6.10 -19.38 -11.88
N ILE A 402 5.58 -18.23 -12.31
CA ILE A 402 5.77 -16.93 -11.63
C ILE A 402 4.54 -16.68 -10.75
N ILE A 403 4.73 -16.26 -9.51
CA ILE A 403 3.68 -15.98 -8.54
C ILE A 403 3.89 -14.57 -7.95
N LEU A 404 2.85 -13.75 -7.97
CA LEU A 404 2.81 -12.41 -7.36
C LEU A 404 1.54 -12.23 -6.53
N ASP A 405 1.56 -11.29 -5.60
CA ASP A 405 0.40 -10.90 -4.80
C ASP A 405 -0.25 -9.63 -5.36
N GLU A 406 -1.51 -9.38 -5.01
CA GLU A 406 -2.30 -8.21 -5.45
C GLU A 406 -1.73 -6.85 -5.03
N ASP A 407 -0.68 -6.83 -4.19
CA ASP A 407 -0.02 -5.64 -3.67
C ASP A 407 1.48 -5.55 -4.02
N VAL A 408 1.82 -6.13 -5.17
CA VAL A 408 3.16 -6.14 -5.74
C VAL A 408 3.20 -5.31 -7.01
N GLU A 409 4.06 -4.30 -7.03
CA GLU A 409 4.37 -3.52 -8.22
C GLU A 409 5.64 -4.06 -8.87
N VAL A 410 5.67 -4.11 -10.20
CA VAL A 410 6.85 -4.58 -10.93
C VAL A 410 7.54 -3.47 -11.71
N SER A 411 8.84 -3.62 -11.93
CA SER A 411 9.65 -2.76 -12.79
C SER A 411 9.34 -2.98 -14.28
N PRO A 412 9.62 -1.99 -15.16
CA PRO A 412 9.48 -2.17 -16.60
C PRO A 412 10.31 -3.32 -17.21
N ASP A 413 11.41 -3.74 -16.57
CA ASP A 413 12.26 -4.87 -16.99
C ASP A 413 11.89 -6.22 -16.35
N PHE A 414 10.82 -6.34 -15.56
CA PHE A 414 10.55 -7.54 -14.75
C PHE A 414 10.56 -8.84 -15.56
N PHE A 415 9.84 -8.90 -16.68
CA PHE A 415 9.81 -10.08 -17.54
C PHE A 415 11.14 -10.30 -18.27
N PHE A 416 11.87 -9.24 -18.62
CA PHE A 416 13.21 -9.35 -19.20
C PHE A 416 14.22 -9.96 -18.21
N TYR A 417 14.13 -9.59 -16.93
CA TYR A 417 14.88 -10.20 -15.85
C TYR A 417 14.53 -11.68 -15.68
N MET A 418 13.23 -12.02 -15.61
CA MET A 418 12.77 -13.40 -15.47
C MET A 418 13.24 -14.28 -16.64
N GLN A 419 13.10 -13.81 -17.89
CA GLN A 419 13.54 -14.58 -19.06
C GLN A 419 15.04 -14.94 -19.00
N GLN A 420 15.89 -14.05 -18.50
CA GLN A 420 17.33 -14.27 -18.42
C GLN A 420 17.74 -15.21 -17.28
N THR A 421 16.88 -15.43 -16.28
CA THR A 421 17.24 -16.13 -15.03
C THR A 421 16.46 -17.42 -14.78
N LEU A 422 15.27 -17.60 -15.36
CA LEU A 422 14.41 -18.76 -15.14
C LEU A 422 15.08 -20.11 -15.46
N TRP A 423 16.03 -20.13 -16.41
CA TRP A 423 16.74 -21.35 -16.77
C TRP A 423 17.61 -21.90 -15.62
N LEU A 424 18.08 -21.04 -14.72
CA LEU A 424 18.87 -21.44 -13.55
C LEU A 424 18.13 -22.42 -12.64
N LEU A 425 16.80 -22.27 -12.52
CA LEU A 425 15.96 -23.16 -11.71
C LEU A 425 15.98 -24.62 -12.20
N LYS A 426 16.22 -24.82 -13.50
CA LYS A 426 16.29 -26.15 -14.11
C LYS A 426 17.71 -26.70 -14.09
N GLU A 427 18.69 -25.85 -14.35
CA GLU A 427 20.09 -26.26 -14.50
C GLU A 427 20.78 -26.48 -13.14
N ASP A 428 20.43 -25.68 -12.13
CA ASP A 428 21.04 -25.77 -10.81
C ASP A 428 20.01 -26.21 -9.74
N PRO A 429 20.01 -27.49 -9.32
CA PRO A 429 19.07 -28.01 -8.33
C PRO A 429 19.26 -27.43 -6.92
N SER A 430 20.36 -26.70 -6.68
CA SER A 430 20.59 -26.01 -5.41
C SER A 430 19.92 -24.62 -5.35
N ILE A 431 19.24 -24.19 -6.41
CA ILE A 431 18.37 -23.02 -6.44
C ILE A 431 16.92 -23.49 -6.45
N TYR A 432 16.07 -22.94 -5.56
CA TYR A 432 14.65 -23.24 -5.57
C TYR A 432 13.77 -22.08 -6.01
N CYS A 433 14.27 -20.83 -5.95
CA CYS A 433 13.50 -19.67 -6.41
C CYS A 433 14.32 -18.57 -7.10
N ILE A 434 13.66 -17.84 -8.00
CA ILE A 434 14.13 -16.56 -8.54
C ILE A 434 13.20 -15.49 -7.98
N SER A 435 13.71 -14.53 -7.22
CA SER A 435 12.90 -13.45 -6.63
C SER A 435 13.11 -12.14 -7.38
N GLY A 436 12.04 -11.40 -7.64
CA GLY A 436 12.13 -10.01 -8.11
C GLY A 436 12.51 -9.03 -6.99
N PHE A 437 12.42 -9.44 -5.73
CA PHE A 437 12.66 -8.55 -4.60
C PHE A 437 14.16 -8.42 -4.31
N GLY A 438 14.67 -7.19 -4.26
CA GLY A 438 16.10 -6.89 -4.16
C GLY A 438 16.49 -6.18 -2.86
N ARG A 439 17.61 -5.45 -2.92
CA ARG A 439 18.21 -4.75 -1.78
C ARG A 439 17.48 -3.44 -1.44
N PRO A 440 17.59 -2.97 -0.17
CA PRO A 440 17.09 -1.66 0.22
C PRO A 440 17.84 -0.51 -0.49
N PRO A 441 17.27 0.72 -0.51
CA PRO A 441 17.79 1.85 -1.29
C PRO A 441 19.29 2.13 -1.14
N ASP A 442 19.80 2.10 0.09
CA ASP A 442 21.20 2.42 0.39
C ASP A 442 22.21 1.42 -0.18
N LEU A 443 21.74 0.23 -0.59
CA LEU A 443 22.55 -0.89 -1.04
C LEU A 443 22.27 -1.29 -2.49
N ALA A 444 21.49 -0.50 -3.22
CA ALA A 444 21.19 -0.72 -4.62
C ALA A 444 21.99 0.26 -5.50
N HIS A 445 23.04 -0.22 -6.17
CA HIS A 445 23.96 0.62 -6.97
C HIS A 445 24.18 0.14 -8.41
N ASN A 446 23.87 -1.12 -8.72
CA ASN A 446 24.07 -1.70 -10.04
C ASN A 446 22.83 -2.49 -10.53
N TYR A 447 22.23 -2.05 -11.63
CA TYR A 447 21.06 -2.71 -12.22
C TYR A 447 21.34 -4.14 -12.71
N THR A 448 22.57 -4.48 -13.09
CA THR A 448 22.92 -5.80 -13.66
C THR A 448 23.33 -6.84 -12.62
N LYS A 449 23.58 -6.42 -11.37
CA LYS A 449 24.15 -7.31 -10.34
C LYS A 449 23.07 -8.17 -9.70
N LEU A 450 23.37 -9.46 -9.59
CA LEU A 450 22.55 -10.47 -8.96
C LEU A 450 23.30 -11.11 -7.78
N TYR A 451 22.54 -11.66 -6.86
CA TYR A 451 23.03 -12.38 -5.71
C TYR A 451 22.34 -13.73 -5.59
N ARG A 452 22.98 -14.59 -4.83
CA ARG A 452 22.48 -15.89 -4.43
C ARG A 452 22.59 -16.00 -2.91
N GLY A 453 21.57 -16.56 -2.26
CA GLY A 453 21.58 -16.79 -0.82
C GLY A 453 20.29 -17.43 -0.32
N VAL A 454 20.30 -17.87 0.93
CA VAL A 454 19.10 -18.37 1.60
C VAL A 454 18.08 -17.24 1.71
N SER A 455 16.84 -17.44 1.30
CA SER A 455 15.81 -16.39 1.33
C SER A 455 14.46 -17.06 1.42
N GLN A 456 13.44 -16.35 1.90
CA GLN A 456 12.07 -16.68 1.52
C GLN A 456 11.84 -16.30 0.05
N VAL A 457 10.74 -16.77 -0.52
CA VAL A 457 10.38 -16.45 -1.92
C VAL A 457 10.14 -14.95 -2.13
N SER A 458 9.71 -14.24 -1.08
CA SER A 458 9.38 -12.81 -1.08
C SER A 458 8.27 -12.47 -2.10
N TRP A 459 8.09 -11.20 -2.44
CA TRP A 459 6.97 -10.71 -3.24
C TRP A 459 7.31 -10.67 -4.74
N GLY A 460 6.74 -11.58 -5.54
CA GLY A 460 7.01 -11.68 -6.98
C GLY A 460 8.19 -12.59 -7.28
N TYR A 461 7.94 -13.89 -7.38
CA TYR A 461 8.98 -14.91 -7.50
C TYR A 461 8.62 -15.99 -8.50
N ALA A 462 9.62 -16.75 -8.93
CA ALA A 462 9.45 -17.93 -9.75
C ALA A 462 9.98 -19.19 -9.06
N VAL A 463 9.29 -20.31 -9.24
CA VAL A 463 9.68 -21.65 -8.78
C VAL A 463 9.46 -22.66 -9.91
N THR A 464 10.06 -23.85 -9.80
CA THR A 464 9.75 -24.96 -10.70
C THR A 464 8.42 -25.60 -10.35
N LEU A 465 7.77 -26.21 -11.33
CA LEU A 465 6.59 -27.04 -11.07
C LEU A 465 6.92 -28.26 -10.18
N ASP A 466 8.13 -28.79 -10.29
CA ASP A 466 8.60 -29.89 -9.44
C ASP A 466 8.71 -29.47 -7.97
N PHE A 467 9.15 -28.25 -7.69
CA PHE A 467 9.14 -27.69 -6.33
C PHE A 467 7.71 -27.56 -5.77
N ILE A 468 6.76 -27.15 -6.60
CA ILE A 468 5.33 -27.11 -6.21
C ILE A 468 4.82 -28.52 -5.87
N ARG A 469 5.16 -29.52 -6.70
CA ARG A 469 4.79 -30.93 -6.46
C ARG A 469 5.47 -31.54 -5.24
N GLU A 470 6.67 -31.11 -4.91
CA GLU A 470 7.38 -31.46 -3.69
C GLU A 470 6.69 -30.86 -2.46
N ALA A 471 6.28 -29.58 -2.53
CA ALA A 471 5.66 -28.87 -1.42
C ALA A 471 4.30 -29.46 -1.03
N LEU A 472 3.44 -29.81 -1.99
CA LEU A 472 2.06 -30.25 -1.75
C LEU A 472 1.90 -31.42 -0.75
N PRO A 473 2.61 -32.56 -0.89
CA PRO A 473 2.52 -33.66 0.08
C PRO A 473 3.10 -33.31 1.45
N ILE A 474 4.13 -32.45 1.52
CA ILE A 474 4.68 -31.96 2.80
C ILE A 474 3.63 -31.06 3.50
N TRP A 475 2.95 -30.21 2.73
CA TRP A 475 1.90 -29.31 3.20
C TRP A 475 0.72 -30.07 3.80
N LEU A 476 0.33 -31.19 3.18
CA LEU A 476 -0.74 -32.09 3.64
C LEU A 476 -0.45 -32.71 5.01
N ASN A 477 0.82 -32.99 5.30
CA ASN A 477 1.25 -33.60 6.55
C ASN A 477 1.53 -32.58 7.67
N TYR A 478 1.41 -31.28 7.37
CA TYR A 478 1.64 -30.22 8.34
C TYR A 478 0.35 -29.90 9.12
N PRO A 479 0.36 -29.87 10.46
CA PRO A 479 -0.83 -29.58 11.25
C PRO A 479 -1.43 -28.22 10.91
N GLU A 480 -2.69 -28.19 10.48
CA GLU A 480 -3.34 -26.95 10.01
C GLU A 480 -3.52 -25.91 11.12
N ASP A 481 -3.65 -26.34 12.38
CA ASP A 481 -3.69 -25.50 13.58
C ASP A 481 -2.35 -24.81 13.87
N LYS A 482 -1.26 -25.26 13.24
CA LYS A 482 0.06 -24.61 13.26
C LYS A 482 0.30 -23.72 12.04
N GLY A 483 -0.70 -23.49 11.20
CA GLY A 483 -0.59 -22.71 9.96
C GLY A 483 0.11 -21.36 10.18
N GLY A 484 1.36 -21.27 9.74
CA GLY A 484 2.20 -20.08 9.84
C GLY A 484 2.18 -19.23 8.56
N LEU A 485 3.17 -18.34 8.44
CA LEU A 485 3.45 -17.64 7.20
C LEU A 485 3.88 -18.66 6.13
N TYR A 486 3.17 -18.70 4.99
CA TYR A 486 3.33 -19.76 3.98
C TYR A 486 4.72 -19.74 3.33
N ASP A 487 5.25 -18.54 3.10
CA ASP A 487 6.56 -18.24 2.54
C ASP A 487 7.68 -18.66 3.49
N TYR A 488 7.51 -18.40 4.79
CA TYR A 488 8.42 -18.90 5.81
C TYR A 488 8.37 -20.43 5.91
N TRP A 489 7.19 -21.03 5.80
CA TRP A 489 7.02 -22.47 5.79
C TRP A 489 7.70 -23.13 4.59
N LEU A 490 7.55 -22.56 3.38
CA LEU A 490 8.26 -23.03 2.18
C LEU A 490 9.77 -23.00 2.40
N TYR A 491 10.28 -21.92 2.99
CA TYR A 491 11.69 -21.77 3.33
C TYR A 491 12.17 -22.78 4.39
N GLU A 492 11.43 -22.97 5.48
CA GLU A 492 11.85 -23.84 6.60
C GLU A 492 11.70 -25.33 6.28
N HIS A 493 10.66 -25.71 5.54
CA HIS A 493 10.24 -27.11 5.39
C HIS A 493 10.40 -27.70 3.99
N VAL A 494 10.49 -26.88 2.95
CA VAL A 494 10.56 -27.37 1.56
C VAL A 494 11.88 -27.00 0.92
N ALA A 495 12.44 -25.80 1.17
CA ALA A 495 13.67 -25.37 0.50
C ALA A 495 14.85 -26.32 0.71
N HIS A 496 14.92 -27.04 1.84
CA HIS A 496 15.94 -28.07 2.10
C HIS A 496 17.39 -27.59 1.89
N GLY A 497 17.68 -26.33 2.27
CA GLY A 497 19.00 -25.71 2.10
C GLY A 497 19.28 -25.16 0.69
N ARG A 498 18.34 -25.28 -0.25
CA ARG A 498 18.39 -24.57 -1.53
C ARG A 498 18.27 -23.07 -1.33
N GLU A 499 18.82 -22.32 -2.27
CA GLU A 499 18.89 -20.86 -2.21
C GLU A 499 17.97 -20.21 -3.25
N CYS A 500 17.82 -18.90 -3.14
CA CYS A 500 17.20 -18.10 -4.17
C CYS A 500 18.23 -17.21 -4.86
N VAL A 501 17.96 -16.90 -6.12
CA VAL A 501 18.62 -15.80 -6.83
C VAL A 501 17.75 -14.56 -6.69
N PHE A 502 18.36 -13.44 -6.35
CA PHE A 502 17.68 -12.16 -6.20
C PHE A 502 18.55 -11.02 -6.71
N PRO A 503 17.96 -9.95 -7.23
CA PRO A 503 18.72 -8.86 -7.79
C PRO A 503 19.25 -7.87 -6.73
N GLU A 504 20.21 -7.04 -7.12
CA GLU A 504 20.59 -5.87 -6.31
C GLU A 504 19.48 -4.80 -6.33
N PHE A 505 19.16 -4.24 -7.50
CA PHE A 505 17.97 -3.41 -7.66
C PHE A 505 16.71 -4.25 -7.73
N SER A 506 15.66 -3.87 -7.02
CA SER A 506 14.42 -4.65 -7.05
C SER A 506 13.76 -4.57 -8.44
N ARG A 507 13.14 -5.67 -8.85
CA ARG A 507 12.21 -5.77 -9.99
C ARG A 507 10.76 -5.93 -9.53
N SER A 508 10.56 -6.20 -8.25
CA SER A 508 9.26 -6.17 -7.60
C SER A 508 9.34 -5.41 -6.28
N ARG A 509 8.24 -4.75 -5.91
CA ARG A 509 8.12 -3.96 -4.70
C ARG A 509 6.77 -4.21 -4.05
N HIS A 510 6.80 -4.57 -2.78
CA HIS A 510 5.60 -4.70 -1.97
C HIS A 510 5.17 -3.31 -1.50
N TYR A 511 4.02 -2.82 -1.99
CA TYR A 511 3.50 -1.50 -1.61
C TYR A 511 2.28 -1.57 -0.69
N GLY A 512 1.67 -2.75 -0.54
CA GLY A 512 0.46 -2.93 0.24
C GLY A 512 0.66 -2.87 1.74
N LEU A 513 -0.38 -2.44 2.44
CA LEU A 513 -0.56 -2.65 3.87
C LEU A 513 -1.67 -3.67 4.08
N GLY A 514 -1.34 -4.77 4.78
CA GLY A 514 -2.22 -5.93 4.94
C GLY A 514 -2.04 -6.64 6.29
N VAL A 515 -2.54 -7.88 6.36
CA VAL A 515 -2.72 -8.63 7.62
C VAL A 515 -1.42 -8.84 8.41
N ASN A 516 -0.30 -9.11 7.73
CA ASN A 516 0.99 -9.38 8.37
C ASN A 516 1.98 -8.22 8.20
N THR A 517 1.51 -7.05 7.75
CA THR A 517 2.40 -5.92 7.50
C THR A 517 2.77 -5.25 8.80
N VAL A 518 4.06 -5.32 9.15
CA VAL A 518 4.64 -4.49 10.20
C VAL A 518 4.99 -3.15 9.57
N ASP A 519 4.21 -2.12 9.89
CA ASP A 519 4.25 -0.77 9.30
C ASP A 519 5.63 -0.11 9.32
N TYR A 520 6.40 -0.26 10.40
CA TYR A 520 7.78 0.19 10.46
C TYR A 520 8.67 -0.54 9.45
N LEU A 521 8.67 -1.88 9.47
CA LEU A 521 9.52 -2.67 8.57
C LEU A 521 9.15 -2.38 7.11
N GLN A 522 7.87 -2.19 6.84
CA GLN A 522 7.36 -1.79 5.54
C GLN A 522 7.98 -0.48 5.06
N GLU A 523 7.94 0.58 5.87
CA GLU A 523 8.53 1.87 5.45
C GLU A 523 10.05 1.77 5.24
N LYS A 524 10.76 1.07 6.13
CA LYS A 524 12.21 1.00 6.10
C LYS A 524 12.77 0.11 4.98
N PHE A 525 12.16 -1.04 4.72
CA PHE A 525 12.77 -2.09 3.92
C PHE A 525 11.97 -2.50 2.67
N PHE A 526 10.69 -2.17 2.57
CA PHE A 526 9.83 -2.75 1.52
C PHE A 526 9.24 -1.66 0.62
N LEU A 527 8.57 -0.66 1.19
CA LEU A 527 7.88 0.40 0.48
C LEU A 527 8.81 1.29 -0.35
N LEU A 528 9.97 1.62 0.21
CA LEU A 528 10.92 2.54 -0.42
C LEU A 528 11.92 1.84 -1.35
N ASN A 529 11.81 0.52 -1.52
CA ASN A 529 12.75 -0.21 -2.38
C ASN A 529 12.73 0.34 -3.81
N PRO A 530 13.92 0.60 -4.39
CA PRO A 530 13.98 1.17 -5.72
C PRO A 530 13.75 0.07 -6.76
N LEU A 531 12.86 0.38 -7.71
CA LEU A 531 12.66 -0.45 -8.89
C LEU A 531 13.63 -0.02 -9.99
N VAL A 532 14.06 -0.98 -10.81
CA VAL A 532 14.76 -0.68 -12.07
C VAL A 532 13.84 0.22 -12.92
N PRO A 533 14.32 1.37 -13.44
CA PRO A 533 13.45 2.34 -14.11
C PRO A 533 13.19 2.05 -15.59
N ASN A 534 14.04 1.25 -16.24
CA ASN A 534 14.02 1.02 -17.69
C ASN A 534 13.96 -0.47 -18.02
N ALA A 535 13.28 -0.81 -19.11
CA ALA A 535 13.27 -2.16 -19.66
C ALA A 535 14.59 -2.51 -20.39
N GLY A 536 14.79 -3.80 -20.68
CA GLY A 536 15.88 -4.27 -21.55
C GLY A 536 17.26 -4.27 -20.91
N ILE A 537 17.34 -4.40 -19.58
CA ILE A 537 18.63 -4.53 -18.86
C ILE A 537 19.24 -5.91 -19.12
N GLU A 538 20.31 -5.95 -19.90
CA GLU A 538 21.11 -7.16 -20.12
C GLU A 538 21.91 -7.50 -18.86
N LEU A 539 21.69 -8.71 -18.35
CA LEU A 539 22.37 -9.23 -17.17
C LEU A 539 23.71 -9.83 -17.59
N ASN A 540 24.76 -9.53 -16.84
CA ASN A 540 26.10 -10.01 -17.13
C ASN A 540 26.37 -11.34 -16.41
N GLN A 541 26.87 -12.33 -17.16
CA GLN A 541 27.41 -13.59 -16.62
C GLN A 541 26.46 -14.33 -15.67
N VAL A 542 25.19 -14.46 -16.06
CA VAL A 542 24.14 -15.12 -15.26
C VAL A 542 24.51 -16.55 -14.89
N GLU A 543 25.23 -17.25 -15.77
CA GLU A 543 25.73 -18.61 -15.56
C GLU A 543 26.64 -18.75 -14.34
N ARG A 544 27.28 -17.66 -13.89
CA ARG A 544 28.16 -17.67 -12.71
C ARG A 544 27.41 -17.73 -11.39
N LEU A 545 26.07 -17.63 -11.40
CA LEU A 545 25.22 -17.85 -10.24
C LEU A 545 25.03 -19.33 -9.88
N MET A 546 25.40 -20.25 -10.78
CA MET A 546 25.45 -21.67 -10.45
C MET A 546 26.39 -21.90 -9.28
N LEU A 547 26.04 -22.82 -8.37
CA LEU A 547 26.67 -22.95 -7.06
C LEU A 547 28.21 -23.08 -7.13
N SER A 548 28.72 -23.89 -8.06
CA SER A 548 30.17 -24.10 -8.22
C SER A 548 30.91 -22.82 -8.63
N SER A 549 30.37 -22.10 -9.61
CA SER A 549 30.95 -20.83 -10.09
C SER A 549 30.83 -19.73 -9.05
N TRP A 550 29.67 -19.62 -8.41
CA TRP A 550 29.42 -18.64 -7.35
C TRP A 550 30.37 -18.84 -6.15
N HIS A 551 30.54 -20.09 -5.71
CA HIS A 551 31.44 -20.43 -4.62
C HIS A 551 32.91 -20.13 -4.97
N GLN A 552 33.33 -20.44 -6.20
CA GLN A 552 34.68 -20.13 -6.68
C GLN A 552 34.94 -18.62 -6.76
N ASP A 553 33.95 -17.86 -7.23
CA ASP A 553 34.03 -16.41 -7.35
C ASP A 553 34.10 -15.73 -6.00
N LEU A 554 33.24 -16.16 -5.08
CA LEU A 554 33.24 -15.64 -3.73
C LEU A 554 34.55 -15.99 -2.99
N THR A 555 35.06 -17.20 -3.15
CA THR A 555 36.38 -17.61 -2.63
C THR A 555 37.49 -16.68 -3.13
N SER A 556 37.55 -16.50 -4.46
CA SER A 556 38.56 -15.65 -5.11
C SER A 556 38.42 -14.19 -4.69
N SER A 557 37.19 -13.70 -4.57
CA SER A 557 36.89 -12.33 -4.14
C SER A 557 37.30 -12.09 -2.69
N ILE A 558 37.00 -13.02 -1.77
CA ILE A 558 37.36 -12.93 -0.35
C ILE A 558 38.88 -12.99 -0.15
N LEU A 559 39.59 -13.89 -0.85
CA LEU A 559 41.05 -14.03 -0.75
C LEU A 559 41.79 -12.76 -1.22
N ASN A 560 41.25 -12.06 -2.21
CA ASN A 560 41.85 -10.85 -2.75
C ASN A 560 41.33 -9.55 -2.09
N ALA A 561 40.39 -9.67 -1.15
CA ALA A 561 39.76 -8.52 -0.51
C ALA A 561 40.66 -7.86 0.54
N LYS A 562 40.52 -6.54 0.69
CA LYS A 562 41.18 -5.80 1.78
C LYS A 562 40.41 -5.99 3.08
N VAL A 563 41.11 -6.35 4.16
CA VAL A 563 40.50 -6.55 5.48
C VAL A 563 40.02 -5.22 6.06
N LEU A 564 38.77 -5.16 6.48
CA LEU A 564 38.20 -4.10 7.31
C LEU A 564 38.22 -4.51 8.78
N SER A 565 38.39 -3.53 9.66
CA SER A 565 38.36 -3.71 11.10
C SER A 565 37.78 -2.46 11.79
N GLY A 566 37.43 -2.60 13.06
CA GLY A 566 36.84 -1.52 13.86
C GLY A 566 35.31 -1.61 13.96
N ASN A 567 34.72 -0.56 14.52
CA ASN A 567 33.29 -0.49 14.82
C ASN A 567 32.45 -0.32 13.54
N PRO A 568 31.53 -1.25 13.21
CA PRO A 568 30.74 -1.22 11.97
C PRO A 568 29.77 -0.04 11.86
N CYS A 569 29.44 0.59 12.99
CA CYS A 569 28.55 1.75 13.08
C CYS A 569 29.31 3.08 13.05
N SER A 570 30.65 3.05 12.98
CA SER A 570 31.46 4.25 12.84
C SER A 570 31.24 4.89 11.46
N LEU A 571 31.17 6.22 11.41
CA LEU A 571 31.11 6.98 10.16
C LEU A 571 32.33 6.74 9.25
N THR A 572 33.45 6.28 9.81
CA THR A 572 34.69 5.98 9.09
C THR A 572 34.83 4.50 8.72
N PHE A 573 33.88 3.64 9.10
CA PHE A 573 33.96 2.20 8.84
C PHE A 573 33.89 1.88 7.35
N LEU A 574 32.98 2.56 6.64
CA LEU A 574 32.79 2.37 5.21
C LEU A 574 33.91 3.07 4.43
N PRO A 575 34.75 2.32 3.70
CA PRO A 575 35.84 2.91 2.94
C PRO A 575 35.30 3.67 1.73
N LYS A 576 36.00 4.74 1.33
CA LYS A 576 35.81 5.38 0.02
C LYS A 576 36.85 4.85 -0.94
N ALA A 577 36.43 4.42 -2.13
CA ALA A 577 37.33 3.91 -3.16
C ALA A 577 37.09 4.60 -4.51
N ALA A 578 38.17 5.08 -5.13
CA ALA A 578 38.14 5.70 -6.46
C ALA A 578 38.05 4.67 -7.60
N ARG A 579 38.36 3.39 -7.32
CA ARG A 579 38.31 2.27 -8.26
C ARG A 579 37.57 1.10 -7.61
N PRO A 580 36.94 0.20 -8.39
CA PRO A 580 36.32 -1.01 -7.88
C PRO A 580 37.27 -1.75 -6.93
N THR A 581 36.88 -1.84 -5.67
CA THR A 581 37.68 -2.45 -4.60
C THR A 581 36.79 -3.30 -3.73
N THR A 582 37.24 -4.53 -3.49
CA THR A 582 36.56 -5.47 -2.59
C THR A 582 37.20 -5.42 -1.21
N PHE A 583 36.35 -5.42 -0.20
CA PHE A 583 36.70 -5.50 1.20
C PHE A 583 36.07 -6.72 1.87
N VAL A 584 36.69 -7.20 2.94
CA VAL A 584 36.16 -8.29 3.76
C VAL A 584 36.14 -7.88 5.23
N PHE A 585 35.02 -8.14 5.90
CA PHE A 585 34.84 -7.95 7.32
C PHE A 585 34.44 -9.27 7.96
N TYR A 586 35.17 -9.72 8.97
CA TYR A 586 34.87 -10.97 9.66
C TYR A 586 34.04 -10.67 10.92
N VAL A 587 32.92 -11.35 11.07
CA VAL A 587 32.01 -11.20 12.22
C VAL A 587 31.87 -12.53 12.94
N SER A 588 31.75 -12.51 14.27
CA SER A 588 31.46 -13.70 15.07
C SER A 588 30.06 -14.22 14.68
N MET A 589 30.02 -15.50 14.33
CA MET A 589 28.80 -16.21 13.96
C MET A 589 29.00 -17.67 14.35
N LYS A 590 28.37 -18.07 15.45
CA LYS A 590 28.45 -19.45 15.97
C LYS A 590 27.32 -20.29 15.37
N LYS A 591 27.42 -21.60 15.50
CA LYS A 591 26.30 -22.51 15.20
C LYS A 591 25.35 -22.55 16.39
N THR A 592 24.05 -22.42 16.14
CA THR A 592 23.02 -22.68 17.14
C THR A 592 22.86 -24.20 17.38
N ILE A 593 22.07 -24.56 18.38
CA ILE A 593 21.68 -25.96 18.65
C ILE A 593 21.01 -26.62 17.44
N LYS A 594 20.35 -25.84 16.58
CA LYS A 594 19.70 -26.30 15.35
C LYS A 594 20.62 -26.30 14.12
N ASN A 595 21.93 -26.10 14.31
CA ASN A 595 22.92 -25.97 13.23
C ASN A 595 22.62 -24.80 12.25
N THR A 596 21.89 -23.79 12.70
CA THR A 596 21.66 -22.53 11.97
C THR A 596 22.68 -21.47 12.42
N PRO A 597 22.89 -20.37 11.67
CA PRO A 597 23.80 -19.32 12.10
C PRO A 597 23.20 -18.52 13.26
N ASP A 598 24.02 -18.24 14.28
CA ASP A 598 23.74 -17.21 15.29
C ASP A 598 24.09 -15.84 14.69
N ILE A 599 23.06 -15.09 14.32
CA ILE A 599 23.19 -13.82 13.64
C ILE A 599 23.26 -12.62 14.59
N SER A 600 23.45 -12.80 15.90
CA SER A 600 23.39 -11.70 16.88
C SER A 600 24.39 -10.57 16.59
N ASP A 601 25.66 -10.92 16.34
CA ASP A 601 26.68 -9.93 15.94
C ASP A 601 26.46 -9.43 14.50
N TYR A 602 26.02 -10.32 13.59
CA TYR A 602 25.69 -9.94 12.22
C TYR A 602 24.54 -8.93 12.15
N TYR A 603 23.54 -9.04 13.02
CA TYR A 603 22.42 -8.11 13.11
C TYR A 603 22.91 -6.67 13.33
N LEU A 604 23.87 -6.48 14.24
CA LEU A 604 24.46 -5.16 14.51
C LEU A 604 25.20 -4.62 13.29
N VAL A 605 26.01 -5.46 12.63
CA VAL A 605 26.74 -5.09 11.42
C VAL A 605 25.77 -4.72 10.29
N ALA A 606 24.83 -5.60 9.98
CA ALA A 606 23.84 -5.42 8.92
C ALA A 606 23.02 -4.15 9.15
N HIS A 607 22.53 -3.91 10.36
CA HIS A 607 21.75 -2.72 10.66
C HIS A 607 22.56 -1.44 10.52
N CYS A 608 23.84 -1.43 10.92
CA CYS A 608 24.72 -0.28 10.75
C CYS A 608 25.06 -0.01 9.27
N LEU A 609 25.09 -1.06 8.45
CA LEU A 609 25.20 -0.97 6.99
C LEU A 609 23.88 -0.56 6.29
N GLY A 610 22.75 -0.56 6.99
CA GLY A 610 21.42 -0.34 6.39
C GLY A 610 20.86 -1.58 5.67
N ALA A 611 21.43 -2.75 5.93
CA ALA A 611 20.98 -4.03 5.40
C ALA A 611 19.92 -4.70 6.30
N TRP A 612 19.29 -5.74 5.77
CA TRP A 612 18.46 -6.66 6.55
C TRP A 612 19.32 -7.51 7.49
N GLY A 613 19.01 -7.46 8.79
CA GLY A 613 19.70 -8.23 9.83
C GLY A 613 18.78 -9.03 10.75
N LEU A 614 17.45 -8.97 10.55
CA LEU A 614 16.46 -9.58 11.45
C LEU A 614 16.34 -11.11 11.28
N SER A 615 16.96 -11.66 10.25
CA SER A 615 16.96 -13.09 9.94
C SER A 615 18.17 -13.42 9.06
N PRO A 616 18.59 -14.69 8.91
CA PRO A 616 19.73 -15.07 8.09
C PRO A 616 19.48 -14.99 6.57
N GLN A 617 18.34 -14.42 6.14
CA GLN A 617 18.04 -14.21 4.74
C GLN A 617 19.13 -13.38 4.05
N TRP A 618 19.38 -13.71 2.78
CA TRP A 618 20.42 -13.19 1.89
C TRP A 618 21.86 -13.57 2.23
N LEU A 619 22.06 -14.50 3.15
CA LEU A 619 23.36 -15.12 3.40
C LEU A 619 23.60 -16.29 2.44
N HIS A 620 24.78 -16.36 1.85
CA HIS A 620 25.28 -17.57 1.20
C HIS A 620 26.32 -18.20 2.13
N ASP A 621 25.98 -19.34 2.74
CA ASP A 621 26.86 -20.05 3.69
C ASP A 621 27.52 -19.13 4.75
N GLY A 622 26.71 -18.30 5.42
CA GLY A 622 27.17 -17.36 6.43
C GLY A 622 27.91 -16.12 5.90
N VAL A 623 27.92 -15.89 4.59
CA VAL A 623 28.49 -14.70 3.95
C VAL A 623 27.40 -13.78 3.43
N ALA A 624 27.42 -12.52 3.84
CA ALA A 624 26.64 -11.45 3.21
C ALA A 624 27.53 -10.63 2.30
N THR A 625 27.06 -10.31 1.09
CA THR A 625 27.78 -9.41 0.18
C THR A 625 26.96 -8.15 -0.07
N PHE A 626 27.58 -6.98 0.09
CA PHE A 626 26.94 -5.68 -0.07
C PHE A 626 27.72 -4.81 -1.06
N THR A 627 27.00 -4.09 -1.92
CA THR A 627 27.54 -2.94 -2.64
C THR A 627 27.16 -1.69 -1.85
N THR A 628 28.14 -1.02 -1.23
CA THR A 628 27.88 0.18 -0.40
C THR A 628 28.11 1.48 -1.16
N SER A 629 28.77 1.40 -2.30
CA SER A 629 28.85 2.43 -3.34
C SER A 629 29.21 1.78 -4.67
N VAL A 630 29.11 2.50 -5.77
CA VAL A 630 29.45 2.05 -7.13
C VAL A 630 30.81 1.32 -7.21
N ASN A 631 31.78 1.70 -6.38
CA ASN A 631 33.15 1.15 -6.39
C ASN A 631 33.49 0.24 -5.20
N VAL A 632 32.59 0.03 -4.24
CA VAL A 632 32.91 -0.67 -2.99
C VAL A 632 31.98 -1.86 -2.81
N THR A 633 32.58 -3.05 -2.82
CA THR A 633 31.92 -4.31 -2.42
C THR A 633 32.49 -4.75 -1.08
N ILE A 634 31.62 -5.14 -0.15
CA ILE A 634 32.00 -5.67 1.17
C ILE A 634 31.43 -7.07 1.33
N HIS A 635 32.29 -8.03 1.65
CA HIS A 635 31.91 -9.36 2.12
C HIS A 635 31.95 -9.38 3.65
N VAL A 636 30.81 -9.66 4.29
CA VAL A 636 30.73 -9.91 5.73
C VAL A 636 30.71 -11.42 5.94
N VAL A 637 31.77 -11.97 6.51
CA VAL A 637 31.98 -13.42 6.66
C VAL A 637 31.78 -13.83 8.12
N GLY A 638 30.83 -14.73 8.38
CA GLY A 638 30.55 -15.27 9.71
C GLY A 638 31.55 -16.34 10.17
N VAL A 639 32.20 -16.15 11.31
CA VAL A 639 33.26 -17.03 11.85
C VAL A 639 32.85 -17.59 13.22
N PRO A 640 32.93 -18.91 13.47
CA PRO A 640 33.40 -19.98 12.60
C PRO A 640 32.30 -20.64 11.74
N TYR A 641 31.07 -20.12 11.71
CA TYR A 641 29.94 -20.76 11.03
C TYR A 641 30.18 -21.02 9.54
N SER A 642 30.65 -20.00 8.80
CA SER A 642 30.83 -20.05 7.35
C SER A 642 31.95 -20.99 6.94
N SER A 643 31.79 -21.75 5.85
CA SER A 643 32.94 -22.45 5.27
C SER A 643 34.03 -21.47 4.81
N PHE A 644 33.67 -20.25 4.41
CA PHE A 644 34.65 -19.23 4.03
C PHE A 644 35.50 -18.70 5.21
N ALA A 645 35.20 -19.10 6.46
CA ALA A 645 36.01 -18.75 7.63
C ALA A 645 37.46 -19.26 7.53
N GLN A 646 37.70 -20.35 6.80
CA GLN A 646 39.06 -20.86 6.55
C GLN A 646 39.92 -19.93 5.67
N LEU A 647 39.28 -19.05 4.89
CA LEU A 647 39.95 -18.04 4.07
C LEU A 647 40.30 -16.79 4.90
N ARG A 648 40.11 -16.83 6.22
CA ARG A 648 40.39 -15.69 7.09
C ARG A 648 41.87 -15.34 7.05
N HIS A 649 42.14 -14.08 6.73
CA HIS A 649 43.49 -13.52 6.76
C HIS A 649 44.13 -13.71 8.14
N SER A 650 45.40 -14.11 8.17
CA SER A 650 46.10 -14.56 9.40
C SER A 650 46.14 -13.55 10.54
N LYS A 651 45.98 -12.25 10.25
CA LYS A 651 45.94 -11.16 11.25
C LYS A 651 44.54 -10.61 11.52
N ALA A 652 43.51 -11.10 10.81
CA ALA A 652 42.16 -10.61 10.96
C ALA A 652 41.43 -11.33 12.10
N THR A 653 40.87 -10.57 13.04
CA THR A 653 40.00 -11.08 14.09
C THR A 653 38.54 -10.96 13.69
N ALA A 654 37.71 -11.90 14.15
CA ALA A 654 36.27 -11.78 13.98
C ALA A 654 35.73 -10.76 14.99
N TRP A 655 34.99 -9.77 14.50
CA TRP A 655 34.37 -8.76 15.33
C TRP A 655 33.20 -9.34 16.13
N THR A 656 33.07 -8.96 17.39
CA THR A 656 31.95 -9.33 18.26
C THR A 656 31.62 -8.18 19.20
N ALA A 657 30.34 -7.97 19.49
CA ALA A 657 29.89 -6.96 20.44
C ALA A 657 30.27 -7.27 21.89
N GLU A 658 30.60 -8.53 22.22
CA GLU A 658 31.02 -8.91 23.57
C GLU A 658 32.35 -8.26 23.99
N ASN A 659 33.21 -7.92 23.02
CA ASN A 659 34.58 -7.45 23.25
C ASN A 659 34.78 -5.95 22.97
N VAL A 660 33.71 -5.19 22.70
CA VAL A 660 33.83 -3.74 22.46
C VAL A 660 33.71 -2.97 23.78
N SER A 661 34.42 -1.85 23.87
CA SER A 661 34.37 -0.98 25.06
C SER A 661 32.97 -0.38 25.28
N ASP A 662 32.63 0.03 26.51
CA ASP A 662 31.35 0.72 26.80
C ASP A 662 31.12 1.96 25.93
N VAL A 663 32.20 2.68 25.61
CA VAL A 663 32.17 3.84 24.71
C VAL A 663 31.80 3.44 23.29
N GLU A 664 32.33 2.32 22.79
CA GLU A 664 31.99 1.79 21.47
C GLU A 664 30.61 1.16 21.43
N ASN A 665 30.19 0.48 22.50
CA ASN A 665 28.83 0.00 22.68
C ASN A 665 27.83 1.15 22.60
N LYS A 666 28.11 2.26 23.28
CA LYS A 666 27.27 3.47 23.17
C LYS A 666 27.22 3.98 21.72
N LYS A 667 28.34 4.03 21.00
CA LYS A 667 28.35 4.41 19.57
C LYS A 667 27.54 3.45 18.69
N ILE A 668 27.58 2.15 18.98
CA ILE A 668 26.74 1.16 18.29
C ILE A 668 25.26 1.47 18.57
N GLN A 669 24.88 1.62 19.84
CA GLN A 669 23.50 1.93 20.20
C GLN A 669 23.02 3.25 19.61
N ASP A 670 23.86 4.28 19.62
CA ASP A 670 23.57 5.57 19.01
C ASP A 670 23.47 5.46 17.47
N GLY A 671 24.33 4.67 16.83
CA GLY A 671 24.27 4.38 15.39
C GLY A 671 23.02 3.57 15.00
N LEU A 672 22.65 2.58 15.79
CA LEU A 672 21.40 1.83 15.66
C LEU A 672 20.21 2.79 15.80
N LYS A 673 20.22 3.64 16.84
CA LYS A 673 19.23 4.71 17.06
C LYS A 673 19.24 5.76 15.96
N ALA A 674 20.35 6.02 15.29
CA ALA A 674 20.47 7.02 14.23
C ALA A 674 19.95 6.49 12.88
N ARG A 675 20.30 5.25 12.53
CA ARG A 675 19.63 4.49 11.45
C ARG A 675 18.14 4.30 11.75
N ASN A 676 17.81 4.33 13.03
CA ASN A 676 16.48 4.38 13.56
C ASN A 676 16.07 5.82 13.99
N THR A 677 16.63 6.94 13.49
CA THR A 677 16.29 8.26 14.11
C THR A 677 14.92 8.75 13.66
N VAL A 678 14.43 8.29 12.51
CA VAL A 678 13.00 8.38 12.19
C VAL A 678 12.17 7.49 13.14
N LEU A 679 12.79 6.63 13.94
CA LEU A 679 12.16 5.63 14.82
C LEU A 679 12.17 5.94 16.32
N TRP A 680 13.28 6.35 16.91
CA TRP A 680 13.34 6.56 18.36
C TRP A 680 13.04 7.98 18.81
N THR A 681 13.28 8.98 17.95
CA THR A 681 12.75 10.31 18.26
C THR A 681 11.23 10.23 18.24
N ASN A 682 10.63 9.64 17.21
CA ASN A 682 9.17 9.59 17.03
C ASN A 682 8.39 8.78 18.07
N MET A 683 8.95 7.71 18.66
CA MET A 683 8.30 6.99 19.78
C MET A 683 8.34 7.76 21.12
N ASN A 684 9.31 8.66 21.30
CA ASN A 684 9.46 9.47 22.53
C ASN A 684 9.05 10.95 22.34
N LEU A 685 8.45 11.31 21.21
CA LEU A 685 7.93 12.66 20.99
C LEU A 685 6.64 12.83 21.81
N THR A 686 6.73 13.56 22.92
CA THR A 686 5.54 14.12 23.57
C THR A 686 4.91 15.18 22.65
N SER A 687 3.63 15.49 22.86
CA SER A 687 2.94 16.59 22.14
C SER A 687 3.73 17.91 22.19
N HIS A 688 4.47 18.14 23.28
CA HIS A 688 5.36 19.28 23.48
C HIS A 688 6.61 19.26 22.59
N ASN A 689 7.22 18.09 22.39
CA ASN A 689 8.36 17.92 21.48
C ASN A 689 7.96 18.10 20.01
N LEU A 690 6.70 17.83 19.66
CA LEU A 690 6.16 18.03 18.31
C LEU A 690 5.94 19.52 17.98
N MET A 691 5.33 20.25 18.92
CA MET A 691 5.08 21.70 18.75
C MET A 691 6.38 22.49 18.58
N ASN A 692 7.44 22.12 19.31
CA ASN A 692 8.75 22.76 19.16
C ASN A 692 9.47 22.42 17.84
N LYS A 693 9.20 21.26 17.22
CA LYS A 693 9.76 20.92 15.90
C LYS A 693 9.01 21.58 14.74
N LEU A 694 7.72 21.85 14.90
CA LEU A 694 6.88 22.53 13.90
C LEU A 694 7.06 24.07 13.89
N LEU A 695 7.68 24.64 14.94
CA LEU A 695 7.92 26.07 15.09
C LEU A 695 9.30 26.55 14.61
N ILE A 696 10.15 25.65 14.09
CA ILE A 696 11.44 26.04 13.51
C ILE A 696 11.24 26.22 12.00
N PRO A 697 11.37 27.45 11.45
CA PRO A 697 11.38 27.65 10.01
C PRO A 697 12.59 26.90 9.41
N SER A 698 12.36 26.25 8.27
CA SER A 698 13.38 25.58 7.45
C SER A 698 14.57 26.46 7.11
#